data_AF-A0A7S9KZF6-F1
#
_entry.id   AF-A0A7S9KZF6-F1
#
_cell.length_a   1.000
_cell.length_b   1.000
_cell.length_c   1.000
_cell.angle_alpha   90.00
_cell.angle_beta   90.00
_cell.angle_gamma   90.00
#
_symmetry.space_group_name_H-M   'P 1'
#
loop_
_entity.id
_entity.type
_entity.pdbx_description
1 polymer ?
#
loop_
_entity_poly.entity_id
_entity_poly.type
_entity_poly.pdbx_seq_one_letter_code
_entity_poly.pdbx_strand_id
1 'polypeptide(L)'
;MNMTKLTFTLCLICFFAVPALAQQKPTQEKKPKSEILVMARASKKDNLINVRWGVGDAQAWKLSNKYGFNIERFTVLSDKQMLARPERKLIATALKPKPLAEWEKLAKADNYAAVIAQAIYGEKFDVSGTASNGVANIMAQSQDLEQRFGFSLYAADMSFAGAKMAGWGYTDTDIKKNEKYFYRIKSAIPSNLLKLDSAGAYIGMEDYEPLPKIDEVAASFGDKSVILSWDYARLKSYYNAYYIERSTDGGATFTKVSELPITNLNEKDGAGSKRMYYIDSLNNNMTKYQYRIAGINPFGELSPYTDVVEGKGKSLLAYVPNIRKNIIDEKGVLHLEWEFDAAGNEQISSFALNKAITSAGPYLEVMNNISPEKRSLSYDKLDGSNYFTLTAIAKEGEGRTSFPVLVQPIDSVPPAVPTGLIAKIDTNGKVSLSWDANKESDLLGYKIFRALSKGEEAVPLIDSVWYVNSYKDVLSLKMTNKKAWYGISALDKRFNQSKISELVELKKPSVIPPTPAVITKYKAADGKVLLNWINSSDDDVTSHSILRRAHPDSAWVVVKTFTDTTNTYTDENLKPEQDYEYAIEVVNLGKLKTRSEILRIQTSAAATDKLTLTRLYAYPHIDERRIEIVWDDNLPDVKNYQVYRTQVGGTLSLWKVLDAKEKGLFDAEPKINTSYEYGVMAVLQSGAYSEMKTVTVKY
;
A
#
# COMPACT_ATOMS: atom_id res chain seq x y z
N MET A 1 -77.87 8.38 -26.43
CA MET A 1 -77.79 6.98 -25.98
C MET A 1 -76.32 6.66 -25.79
N ASN A 2 -75.96 6.20 -24.60
CA ASN A 2 -74.62 6.08 -24.03
C ASN A 2 -73.61 5.34 -24.90
N MET A 3 -72.36 5.81 -24.94
CA MET A 3 -71.17 4.97 -24.79
C MET A 3 -69.99 5.81 -24.27
N THR A 4 -69.76 5.66 -22.97
CA THR A 4 -68.57 6.01 -22.19
C THR A 4 -67.29 5.48 -22.82
N LYS A 5 -66.28 6.34 -23.03
CA LYS A 5 -64.87 5.93 -23.17
C LYS A 5 -64.09 6.33 -21.92
N LEU A 6 -63.62 5.30 -21.26
CA LEU A 6 -62.85 5.26 -20.03
C LEU A 6 -61.40 5.65 -20.35
N THR A 7 -60.94 6.82 -19.90
CA THR A 7 -59.51 7.16 -19.87
C THR A 7 -58.91 6.59 -18.58
N PHE A 8 -58.12 5.53 -18.71
CA PHE A 8 -57.25 5.03 -17.65
C PHE A 8 -56.02 5.92 -17.54
N THR A 9 -55.94 6.68 -16.44
CA THR A 9 -54.74 7.39 -16.00
C THR A 9 -53.76 6.36 -15.45
N LEU A 10 -52.76 5.98 -16.23
CA LEU A 10 -51.62 5.20 -15.72
C LEU A 10 -50.65 6.16 -15.03
N CYS A 11 -50.77 6.28 -13.70
CA CYS A 11 -49.73 6.87 -12.85
C CYS A 11 -48.50 5.94 -12.87
N LEU A 12 -47.54 6.23 -13.74
CA LEU A 12 -46.20 5.65 -13.65
C LEU A 12 -45.40 6.47 -12.64
N ILE A 13 -45.39 6.00 -11.38
CA ILE A 13 -44.50 6.49 -10.34
C ILE A 13 -43.09 5.97 -10.70
N CYS A 14 -42.35 6.76 -11.47
CA CYS A 14 -40.91 6.55 -11.64
C CYS A 14 -40.19 7.04 -10.38
N PHE A 15 -39.87 6.10 -9.48
CA PHE A 15 -38.79 6.28 -8.51
C PHE A 15 -37.47 6.39 -9.28
N PHE A 16 -37.10 7.60 -9.70
CA PHE A 16 -35.70 7.91 -9.96
C PHE A 16 -35.05 8.13 -8.59
N ALA A 17 -34.42 7.09 -8.08
CA ALA A 17 -33.37 7.24 -7.09
C ALA A 17 -32.30 8.14 -7.71
N VAL A 18 -32.25 9.40 -7.27
CA VAL A 18 -31.16 10.32 -7.57
C VAL A 18 -29.95 9.77 -6.83
N PRO A 19 -28.91 9.21 -7.50
CA PRO A 19 -27.63 9.12 -6.83
C PRO A 19 -27.22 10.56 -6.55
N ALA A 20 -26.96 10.87 -5.29
CA ALA A 20 -26.30 12.10 -4.89
C ALA A 20 -24.95 12.16 -5.62
N LEU A 21 -24.96 12.71 -6.83
CA LEU A 21 -23.79 13.28 -7.45
C LEU A 21 -23.38 14.40 -6.51
N ALA A 22 -22.38 14.10 -5.69
CA ALA A 22 -21.60 15.09 -4.99
C ALA A 22 -21.38 16.24 -5.97
N GLN A 23 -21.86 17.43 -5.61
CA GLN A 23 -21.50 18.66 -6.27
C GLN A 23 -19.97 18.75 -6.22
N GLN A 24 -19.30 18.28 -7.28
CA GLN A 24 -18.03 18.85 -7.66
C GLN A 24 -18.35 20.33 -7.81
N LYS A 25 -17.87 21.14 -6.87
CA LYS A 25 -17.82 22.59 -7.01
C LYS A 25 -17.39 22.85 -8.45
N PRO A 26 -18.14 23.61 -9.26
CA PRO A 26 -17.61 24.04 -10.53
C PRO A 26 -16.33 24.77 -10.18
N THR A 27 -15.20 24.19 -10.58
CA THR A 27 -13.92 24.90 -10.56
C THR A 27 -14.24 26.23 -11.21
N GLN A 28 -14.05 27.32 -10.47
CA GLN A 28 -14.14 28.65 -11.07
C GLN A 28 -13.07 28.66 -12.17
N GLU A 29 -13.45 28.33 -13.40
CA GLU A 29 -12.70 28.74 -14.57
C GLU A 29 -12.59 30.26 -14.41
N LYS A 30 -11.37 30.72 -14.12
CA LYS A 30 -11.06 32.15 -14.18
C LYS A 30 -11.53 32.59 -15.56
N LYS A 31 -12.58 33.41 -15.61
CA LYS A 31 -12.97 34.07 -16.86
C LYS A 31 -11.69 34.66 -17.46
N PRO A 32 -11.35 34.35 -18.73
CA PRO A 32 -10.15 34.87 -19.35
C PRO A 32 -10.18 36.40 -19.23
N LYS A 33 -9.05 36.97 -18.79
CA LYS A 33 -8.93 38.42 -18.67
C LYS A 33 -8.98 38.99 -20.08
N SER A 34 -9.85 39.96 -20.32
CA SER A 34 -9.88 40.70 -21.58
C SER A 34 -8.52 41.37 -21.82
N GLU A 35 -7.75 40.84 -22.76
CA GLU A 35 -6.41 41.32 -23.09
C GLU A 35 -6.21 41.46 -24.59
N ILE A 36 -5.23 42.30 -24.98
CA ILE A 36 -4.76 42.40 -26.35
C ILE A 36 -3.60 41.43 -26.49
N LEU A 37 -3.61 40.63 -27.55
CA LEU A 37 -2.50 39.75 -27.90
C LEU A 37 -1.85 40.29 -29.17
N VAL A 38 -0.52 40.31 -29.20
CA VAL A 38 0.27 40.90 -30.29
C VAL A 38 1.36 39.93 -30.71
N MET A 39 1.54 39.81 -32.02
CA MET A 39 2.69 39.15 -32.64
C MET A 39 3.23 39.99 -33.79
N ALA A 40 4.52 39.82 -34.08
CA ALA A 40 5.14 40.49 -35.21
C ALA A 40 6.13 39.56 -35.91
N ARG A 41 6.34 39.78 -37.21
CA ARG A 41 7.24 38.99 -38.03
C ARG A 41 7.90 39.88 -39.08
N ALA A 42 9.23 39.84 -39.14
CA ALA A 42 10.01 40.50 -40.18
C ALA A 42 9.97 39.68 -41.48
N SER A 43 10.04 40.33 -42.64
CA SER A 43 10.30 39.69 -43.94
C SER A 43 11.58 40.27 -44.53
N LYS A 44 12.66 39.46 -44.56
CA LYS A 44 13.94 39.88 -45.18
C LYS A 44 13.81 40.16 -46.68
N LYS A 45 12.96 39.39 -47.38
CA LYS A 45 12.77 39.50 -48.82
C LYS A 45 12.15 40.85 -49.20
N ASP A 46 11.18 41.31 -48.41
CA ASP A 46 10.34 42.45 -48.76
C ASP A 46 10.70 43.71 -47.96
N ASN A 47 11.74 43.64 -47.10
CA ASN A 47 12.18 44.70 -46.20
C ASN A 47 11.04 45.35 -45.40
N LEU A 48 10.23 44.53 -44.73
CA LEU A 48 9.07 44.97 -43.97
C LEU A 48 8.91 44.20 -42.67
N ILE A 49 8.10 44.75 -41.77
CA ILE A 49 7.65 44.07 -40.54
C ILE A 49 6.12 44.01 -40.55
N ASN A 50 5.58 42.81 -40.49
CA ASN A 50 4.15 42.59 -40.28
C ASN A 50 3.87 42.51 -38.78
N VAL A 51 2.86 43.25 -38.33
CA VAL A 51 2.37 43.22 -36.95
C VAL A 51 0.91 42.81 -37.00
N ARG A 52 0.53 41.88 -36.12
CA ARG A 52 -0.83 41.33 -36.03
C ARG A 52 -1.26 41.36 -34.57
N TRP A 53 -2.52 41.67 -34.31
CA TRP A 53 -3.07 41.62 -32.98
C TRP A 53 -4.50 41.11 -32.96
N GLY A 54 -4.91 40.63 -31.80
CA GLY A 54 -6.27 40.22 -31.50
C GLY A 54 -6.64 40.57 -30.06
N VAL A 55 -7.85 40.22 -29.67
CA VAL A 55 -8.35 40.39 -28.30
C VAL A 55 -8.88 39.07 -27.76
N GLY A 56 -8.81 38.90 -26.44
CA GLY A 56 -9.06 37.62 -25.79
C GLY A 56 -10.53 37.20 -25.66
N ASP A 57 -11.50 38.08 -25.94
CA ASP A 57 -12.91 37.76 -25.81
C ASP A 57 -13.81 38.52 -26.80
N ALA A 58 -15.03 38.03 -26.94
CA ALA A 58 -15.99 38.50 -27.93
C ALA A 58 -16.53 39.92 -27.64
N GLN A 59 -16.59 40.35 -26.37
CA GLN A 59 -17.01 41.71 -26.01
C GLN A 59 -15.94 42.73 -26.40
N ALA A 60 -14.68 42.44 -26.06
CA ALA A 60 -13.53 43.23 -26.47
C ALA A 60 -13.48 43.33 -28.01
N TRP A 61 -13.71 42.23 -28.72
CA TRP A 61 -13.73 42.17 -30.18
C TRP A 61 -14.81 43.08 -30.78
N LYS A 62 -16.04 43.02 -30.26
CA LYS A 62 -17.15 43.87 -30.72
C LYS A 62 -16.83 45.36 -30.54
N LEU A 63 -16.33 45.72 -29.35
CA LEU A 63 -16.02 47.11 -29.03
C LEU A 63 -14.79 47.61 -29.81
N SER A 64 -13.76 46.78 -29.98
CA SER A 64 -12.57 47.15 -30.75
C SER A 64 -12.88 47.33 -32.23
N ASN A 65 -13.81 46.57 -32.81
CA ASN A 65 -14.26 46.81 -34.19
C ASN A 65 -15.00 48.16 -34.35
N LYS A 66 -15.66 48.64 -33.30
CA LYS A 66 -16.34 49.95 -33.29
C LYS A 66 -15.39 51.12 -33.07
N TYR A 67 -14.45 50.99 -32.13
CA TYR A 67 -13.59 52.09 -31.69
C TYR A 67 -12.20 52.07 -32.33
N GLY A 68 -11.70 50.89 -32.71
CA GLY A 68 -10.39 50.69 -33.33
C GLY A 68 -9.23 50.58 -32.35
N PHE A 69 -8.01 50.66 -32.90
CA PHE A 69 -6.76 50.60 -32.15
C PHE A 69 -5.84 51.78 -32.45
N ASN A 70 -5.12 52.27 -31.45
CA ASN A 70 -4.01 53.18 -31.63
C ASN A 70 -2.71 52.38 -31.75
N ILE A 71 -1.93 52.67 -32.79
CA ILE A 71 -0.70 51.95 -33.11
C ILE A 71 0.46 52.93 -33.01
N GLU A 72 1.41 52.62 -32.15
CA GLU A 72 2.63 53.39 -31.96
C GLU A 72 3.84 52.50 -32.22
N ARG A 73 4.86 53.04 -32.86
CA ARG A 73 6.17 52.41 -33.01
C ARG A 73 7.20 53.22 -32.26
N PHE A 74 8.10 52.55 -31.56
CA PHE A 74 9.25 53.15 -30.93
C PHE A 74 10.51 52.55 -31.56
N THR A 75 11.41 53.36 -32.09
CA THR A 75 12.78 52.90 -32.38
C THR A 75 13.49 52.80 -31.04
N VAL A 76 13.92 51.61 -30.65
CA VAL A 76 14.51 51.35 -29.32
C VAL A 76 16.01 51.12 -29.42
N LEU A 77 16.46 50.51 -30.51
CA LEU A 77 17.86 50.20 -30.76
C LEU A 77 18.21 50.62 -32.19
N SER A 78 19.39 51.20 -32.36
CA SER A 78 19.99 51.55 -33.65
C SER A 78 21.48 51.20 -33.62
N ASP A 79 22.00 50.58 -34.67
CA ASP A 79 23.39 50.13 -34.77
C ASP A 79 23.88 49.35 -33.52
N LYS A 80 23.01 48.47 -33.01
CA LYS A 80 23.23 47.63 -31.81
C LYS A 80 23.39 48.40 -30.49
N GLN A 81 23.12 49.70 -30.48
CA GLN A 81 23.09 50.52 -29.26
C GLN A 81 21.64 50.88 -28.89
N MET A 82 21.32 50.74 -27.60
CA MET A 82 20.02 51.18 -27.08
C MET A 82 19.95 52.70 -27.08
N LEU A 83 18.88 53.26 -27.64
CA LEU A 83 18.64 54.69 -27.62
C LEU A 83 18.25 55.13 -26.21
N ALA A 84 18.93 56.16 -25.68
CA ALA A 84 18.63 56.71 -24.36
C ALA A 84 17.17 57.20 -24.23
N ARG A 85 16.57 57.63 -25.35
CA ARG A 85 15.15 57.94 -25.49
C ARG A 85 14.62 57.31 -26.78
N PRO A 86 13.73 56.30 -26.69
CA PRO A 86 13.15 55.71 -27.88
C PRO A 86 12.40 56.73 -28.75
N GLU A 87 12.64 56.72 -30.06
CA GLU A 87 11.98 57.63 -31.00
C GLU A 87 10.56 57.14 -31.30
N ARG A 88 9.54 57.91 -30.90
CA ARG A 88 8.13 57.55 -31.09
C ARG A 88 7.62 58.00 -32.46
N LYS A 89 7.02 57.06 -33.20
CA LYS A 89 6.22 57.30 -34.41
C LYS A 89 4.78 56.85 -34.17
N LEU A 90 3.81 57.74 -34.40
CA LEU A 90 2.40 57.38 -34.40
C LEU A 90 2.05 56.78 -35.77
N ILE A 91 1.70 55.49 -35.81
CA ILE A 91 1.34 54.79 -37.06
C ILE A 91 -0.12 55.04 -37.41
N ALA A 92 -1.02 54.85 -36.45
CA ALA A 92 -2.45 55.04 -36.66
C ALA A 92 -3.15 55.47 -35.37
N THR A 93 -4.20 56.28 -35.53
CA THR A 93 -5.13 56.64 -34.45
C THR A 93 -6.48 56.03 -34.77
N ALA A 94 -7.04 55.25 -33.84
CA ALA A 94 -8.31 54.57 -33.98
C ALA A 94 -8.45 53.81 -35.33
N LEU A 95 -7.48 52.96 -35.65
CA LEU A 95 -7.55 52.09 -36.83
C LEU A 95 -8.75 51.14 -36.70
N LYS A 96 -9.72 51.30 -37.61
CA LYS A 96 -10.98 50.53 -37.64
C LYS A 96 -11.02 49.61 -38.86
N PRO A 97 -11.94 48.63 -38.88
CA PRO A 97 -12.28 47.91 -40.09
C PRO A 97 -12.57 48.86 -41.26
N LYS A 98 -12.05 48.53 -42.44
CA LYS A 98 -12.33 49.24 -43.69
C LYS A 98 -13.81 49.14 -44.05
N PRO A 99 -14.43 50.19 -44.63
CA PRO A 99 -15.82 50.14 -45.10
C PRO A 99 -16.11 48.90 -45.94
N LEU A 100 -17.30 48.30 -45.79
CA LEU A 100 -17.68 47.04 -46.44
C LEU A 100 -17.43 47.03 -47.96
N ALA A 101 -17.65 48.16 -48.64
CA ALA A 101 -17.41 48.29 -50.09
C ALA A 101 -15.96 48.00 -50.51
N GLU A 102 -14.97 48.26 -49.63
CA GLU A 102 -13.56 47.98 -49.92
C GLU A 102 -13.20 46.49 -49.81
N TRP A 103 -14.07 45.65 -49.22
CA TRP A 103 -13.81 44.22 -49.04
C TRP A 103 -14.12 43.37 -50.27
N GLU A 104 -14.98 43.84 -51.18
CA GLU A 104 -15.55 43.01 -52.25
C GLU A 104 -14.49 42.30 -53.09
N LYS A 105 -13.43 43.04 -53.49
CA LYS A 105 -12.35 42.49 -54.30
C LYS A 105 -11.59 41.37 -53.59
N LEU A 106 -11.30 41.55 -52.30
CA LEU A 106 -10.55 40.56 -51.53
C LEU A 106 -11.43 39.35 -51.17
N ALA A 107 -12.67 39.59 -50.74
CA ALA A 107 -13.62 38.54 -50.36
C ALA A 107 -13.95 37.58 -51.50
N LYS A 108 -13.91 38.03 -52.77
CA LYS A 108 -14.07 37.15 -53.94
C LYS A 108 -12.87 36.24 -54.21
N ALA A 109 -11.68 36.62 -53.76
CA ALA A 109 -10.44 35.88 -53.98
C ALA A 109 -10.00 35.06 -52.75
N ASP A 110 -10.49 35.44 -51.57
CA ASP A 110 -10.10 34.87 -50.28
C ASP A 110 -11.35 34.66 -49.42
N ASN A 111 -11.75 33.39 -49.30
CA ASN A 111 -12.92 33.00 -48.52
C ASN A 111 -12.80 33.38 -47.04
N TYR A 112 -11.59 33.45 -46.49
CA TYR A 112 -11.39 33.86 -45.10
C TYR A 112 -11.64 35.36 -44.93
N ALA A 113 -11.25 36.19 -45.91
CA ALA A 113 -11.61 37.60 -45.90
C ALA A 113 -13.12 37.80 -45.98
N ALA A 114 -13.84 36.95 -46.74
CA ALA A 114 -15.30 36.95 -46.76
C ALA A 114 -15.92 36.62 -45.38
N VAL A 115 -15.38 35.61 -44.68
CA VAL A 115 -15.80 35.24 -43.31
C VAL A 115 -15.59 36.41 -42.34
N ILE A 116 -14.45 37.09 -42.40
CA ILE A 116 -14.17 38.26 -41.54
C ILE A 116 -15.15 39.39 -41.84
N ALA A 117 -15.37 39.71 -43.13
CA ALA A 117 -16.31 40.75 -43.53
C ALA A 117 -17.74 40.44 -43.05
N GLN A 118 -18.20 39.20 -43.22
CA GLN A 118 -19.51 38.76 -42.76
C GLN A 118 -19.62 38.82 -41.22
N ALA A 119 -18.56 38.45 -40.50
CA ALA A 119 -18.55 38.54 -39.05
C ALA A 119 -18.65 39.98 -38.55
N ILE A 120 -17.98 40.94 -39.20
CA ILE A 120 -17.99 42.35 -38.80
C ILE A 120 -19.28 43.07 -39.22
N TYR A 121 -19.77 42.83 -40.44
CA TYR A 121 -20.83 43.64 -41.08
C TYR A 121 -22.15 42.92 -41.29
N GLY A 122 -22.16 41.58 -41.29
CA GLY A 122 -23.36 40.80 -41.59
C GLY A 122 -24.43 40.94 -40.51
N GLU A 123 -25.70 40.99 -40.91
CA GLU A 123 -26.83 41.11 -39.97
C GLU A 123 -26.98 39.88 -39.06
N LYS A 124 -26.64 38.68 -39.58
CA LYS A 124 -26.63 37.41 -38.85
C LYS A 124 -25.39 36.59 -39.20
N PHE A 125 -24.92 35.81 -38.23
CA PHE A 125 -23.80 34.89 -38.35
C PHE A 125 -24.20 33.57 -37.68
N ASP A 126 -24.99 32.76 -38.38
CA ASP A 126 -25.46 31.46 -37.89
C ASP A 126 -24.79 30.33 -38.67
N VAL A 127 -24.02 29.51 -37.97
CA VAL A 127 -23.34 28.33 -38.53
C VAL A 127 -24.13 27.04 -38.23
N SER A 128 -25.24 27.13 -37.48
CA SER A 128 -25.96 26.02 -36.85
C SER A 128 -27.46 25.89 -37.20
N GLY A 129 -28.05 26.88 -37.89
CA GLY A 129 -29.35 26.76 -38.55
C GLY A 129 -30.57 26.67 -37.63
N THR A 130 -30.54 27.23 -36.41
CA THR A 130 -31.70 27.19 -35.50
C THR A 130 -32.03 28.56 -34.92
N ALA A 131 -33.16 29.14 -35.35
CA ALA A 131 -33.70 30.38 -34.82
C ALA A 131 -34.87 30.11 -33.85
N SER A 132 -34.88 30.70 -32.66
CA SER A 132 -36.08 30.76 -31.80
C SER A 132 -36.08 31.97 -30.84
N ASN A 133 -37.27 32.39 -30.41
CA ASN A 133 -37.61 33.73 -29.89
C ASN A 133 -37.28 33.99 -28.40
N GLY A 134 -37.05 35.28 -28.09
CA GLY A 134 -37.17 35.86 -26.74
C GLY A 134 -35.89 35.79 -25.89
N VAL A 135 -35.85 34.93 -24.87
CA VAL A 135 -34.64 34.64 -24.08
C VAL A 135 -33.62 33.86 -24.91
N ALA A 136 -34.12 33.02 -25.82
CA ALA A 136 -33.33 32.38 -26.85
C ALA A 136 -32.64 33.39 -27.77
N ASN A 137 -33.20 34.60 -27.99
CA ASN A 137 -32.51 35.64 -28.77
C ASN A 137 -31.30 36.22 -28.03
N ILE A 138 -31.31 36.35 -26.69
CA ILE A 138 -30.15 36.86 -25.95
C ILE A 138 -29.06 35.79 -25.90
N MET A 139 -29.43 34.52 -25.68
CA MET A 139 -28.49 33.40 -25.77
C MET A 139 -27.97 33.22 -27.21
N ALA A 140 -28.83 33.36 -28.22
CA ALA A 140 -28.45 33.31 -29.63
C ALA A 140 -27.61 34.52 -30.05
N GLN A 141 -27.84 35.71 -29.51
CA GLN A 141 -26.98 36.89 -29.72
C GLN A 141 -25.62 36.72 -29.05
N SER A 142 -25.59 36.13 -27.85
CA SER A 142 -24.32 35.77 -27.19
C SER A 142 -23.58 34.71 -27.99
N GLN A 143 -24.28 33.69 -28.49
CA GLN A 143 -23.70 32.65 -29.34
C GLN A 143 -23.26 33.20 -30.70
N ASP A 144 -24.04 34.06 -31.35
CA ASP A 144 -23.70 34.75 -32.60
C ASP A 144 -22.46 35.62 -32.40
N LEU A 145 -22.36 36.35 -31.28
CA LEU A 145 -21.19 37.15 -30.96
C LEU A 145 -19.93 36.28 -30.72
N GLU A 146 -20.06 35.19 -29.97
CA GLU A 146 -18.97 34.24 -29.75
C GLU A 146 -18.55 33.53 -31.05
N GLN A 147 -19.50 33.16 -31.91
CA GLN A 147 -19.24 32.57 -33.22
C GLN A 147 -18.52 33.58 -34.13
N ARG A 148 -19.02 34.82 -34.24
CA ARG A 148 -18.33 35.88 -34.99
C ARG A 148 -16.92 36.08 -34.50
N PHE A 149 -16.72 36.15 -33.19
CA PHE A 149 -15.41 36.28 -32.58
C PHE A 149 -14.49 35.10 -32.98
N GLY A 150 -14.89 33.86 -32.68
CA GLY A 150 -14.06 32.68 -32.93
C GLY A 150 -13.75 32.45 -34.42
N PHE A 151 -14.77 32.47 -35.29
CA PHE A 151 -14.59 32.23 -36.72
C PHE A 151 -13.83 33.37 -37.41
N SER A 152 -14.07 34.63 -37.03
CA SER A 152 -13.32 35.74 -37.64
C SER A 152 -11.87 35.79 -37.19
N LEU A 153 -11.56 35.41 -35.94
CA LEU A 153 -10.18 35.34 -35.47
C LEU A 153 -9.42 34.22 -36.18
N TYR A 154 -10.02 33.03 -36.30
CA TYR A 154 -9.47 31.93 -37.09
C TYR A 154 -9.28 32.33 -38.56
N ALA A 155 -10.29 32.93 -39.19
CA ALA A 155 -10.20 33.40 -40.57
C ALA A 155 -9.12 34.47 -40.74
N ALA A 156 -8.95 35.36 -39.76
CA ALA A 156 -7.85 36.30 -39.77
C ALA A 156 -6.51 35.57 -39.71
N ASP A 157 -6.34 34.51 -38.90
CA ASP A 157 -5.09 33.74 -38.83
C ASP A 157 -4.76 33.07 -40.19
N MET A 158 -5.78 32.77 -40.98
CA MET A 158 -5.62 32.23 -42.33
C MET A 158 -5.38 33.31 -43.41
N SER A 159 -5.78 34.56 -43.15
CA SER A 159 -5.67 35.68 -44.09
C SER A 159 -5.17 36.96 -43.42
N PHE A 160 -3.87 37.22 -43.54
CA PHE A 160 -3.30 38.48 -43.06
C PHE A 160 -3.80 39.70 -43.85
N ALA A 161 -4.13 39.54 -45.13
CA ALA A 161 -4.77 40.59 -45.91
C ALA A 161 -6.15 40.95 -45.33
N GLY A 162 -6.96 39.95 -44.98
CA GLY A 162 -8.24 40.15 -44.31
C GLY A 162 -8.08 40.76 -42.92
N ALA A 163 -7.08 40.33 -42.14
CA ALA A 163 -6.74 40.93 -40.85
C ALA A 163 -6.40 42.43 -40.96
N LYS A 164 -5.63 42.83 -41.99
CA LYS A 164 -5.36 44.25 -42.26
C LYS A 164 -6.63 45.04 -42.60
N MET A 165 -7.51 44.46 -43.42
CA MET A 165 -8.81 45.07 -43.74
C MET A 165 -9.69 45.24 -42.50
N ALA A 166 -9.61 44.32 -41.53
CA ALA A 166 -10.30 44.42 -40.25
C ALA A 166 -9.68 45.43 -39.26
N GLY A 167 -8.48 45.94 -39.54
CA GLY A 167 -7.72 46.75 -38.58
C GLY A 167 -7.12 45.91 -37.45
N TRP A 168 -6.81 44.64 -37.71
CA TRP A 168 -6.17 43.69 -36.78
C TRP A 168 -4.72 43.35 -37.21
N GLY A 169 -4.21 44.04 -38.22
CA GLY A 169 -2.85 43.90 -38.69
C GLY A 169 -2.34 45.15 -39.40
N TYR A 170 -1.02 45.28 -39.47
CA TYR A 170 -0.33 46.37 -40.13
C TYR A 170 0.97 45.86 -40.76
N THR A 171 1.32 46.40 -41.93
CA THR A 171 2.61 46.16 -42.57
C THR A 171 3.41 47.46 -42.51
N ASP A 172 4.50 47.44 -41.75
CA ASP A 172 5.44 48.56 -41.68
C ASP A 172 6.55 48.37 -42.72
N THR A 173 6.63 49.31 -43.66
CA THR A 173 7.63 49.33 -44.73
C THR A 173 8.73 50.38 -44.49
N ASP A 174 8.58 51.23 -43.48
CA ASP A 174 9.57 52.24 -43.09
C ASP A 174 10.54 51.63 -42.06
N ILE A 175 11.30 50.63 -42.52
CA ILE A 175 12.14 49.77 -41.69
C ILE A 175 13.60 49.87 -42.13
N LYS A 176 14.51 50.07 -41.16
CA LYS A 176 15.95 50.03 -41.37
C LYS A 176 16.55 48.73 -40.84
N LYS A 177 17.53 48.20 -41.57
CA LYS A 177 18.17 46.90 -41.29
C LYS A 177 18.83 46.81 -39.90
N ASN A 178 19.43 47.90 -39.42
CA ASN A 178 20.19 47.94 -38.17
C ASN A 178 19.38 48.48 -36.97
N GLU A 179 18.07 48.68 -37.14
CA GLU A 179 17.19 49.19 -36.07
C GLU A 179 16.29 48.06 -35.53
N LYS A 180 15.93 48.16 -34.23
CA LYS A 180 14.84 47.37 -33.64
C LYS A 180 13.74 48.27 -33.11
N TYR A 181 12.51 47.80 -33.29
CA TYR A 181 11.31 48.55 -33.00
C TYR A 181 10.48 47.86 -31.92
N PHE A 182 9.84 48.66 -31.07
CA PHE A 182 8.76 48.21 -30.21
C PHE A 182 7.44 48.76 -30.74
N TYR A 183 6.56 47.87 -31.19
CA TYR A 183 5.21 48.19 -31.58
C TYR A 183 4.30 48.10 -30.38
N ARG A 184 3.55 49.16 -30.08
CA ARG A 184 2.59 49.22 -28.99
C ARG A 184 1.18 49.37 -29.55
N ILE A 185 0.32 48.39 -29.25
CA ILE A 185 -1.09 48.36 -29.61
C ILE A 185 -1.92 48.74 -28.39
N LYS A 186 -2.72 49.79 -28.54
CA LYS A 186 -3.65 50.25 -27.51
C LYS A 186 -5.06 50.21 -28.04
N SER A 187 -5.99 49.73 -27.23
CA SER A 187 -7.41 49.88 -27.53
C SER A 187 -7.79 51.36 -27.59
N ALA A 188 -8.59 51.75 -28.60
CA ALA A 188 -9.24 53.06 -28.64
C ALA A 188 -10.63 53.03 -27.97
N ILE A 189 -11.00 51.91 -27.33
CA ILE A 189 -12.24 51.81 -26.55
C ILE A 189 -12.17 52.79 -25.37
N PRO A 190 -13.21 53.61 -25.16
CA PRO A 190 -13.31 54.47 -23.98
C PRO A 190 -13.16 53.67 -22.68
N SER A 191 -12.33 54.14 -21.76
CA SER A 191 -11.98 53.43 -20.51
C SER A 191 -13.17 53.17 -19.59
N ASN A 192 -14.24 53.95 -19.71
CA ASN A 192 -15.51 53.74 -19.01
C ASN A 192 -16.36 52.58 -19.58
N LEU A 193 -16.06 52.11 -20.81
CA LEU A 193 -16.76 50.98 -21.43
C LEU A 193 -16.00 49.66 -21.24
N LEU A 194 -14.69 49.66 -21.50
CA LEU A 194 -13.82 48.50 -21.28
C LEU A 194 -12.37 48.97 -21.19
N LYS A 195 -11.70 48.64 -20.09
CA LYS A 195 -10.27 48.90 -19.93
C LYS A 195 -9.48 47.68 -20.39
N LEU A 196 -8.69 47.86 -21.45
CA LEU A 196 -7.74 46.87 -21.94
C LEU A 196 -6.31 47.39 -21.74
N ASP A 197 -5.45 46.55 -21.17
CA ASP A 197 -4.02 46.84 -21.09
C ASP A 197 -3.42 46.86 -22.50
N SER A 198 -2.38 47.68 -22.73
CA SER A 198 -1.69 47.72 -24.02
C SER A 198 -0.78 46.50 -24.18
N ALA A 199 -0.71 45.96 -25.39
CA ALA A 199 0.24 44.90 -25.75
C ALA A 199 1.31 45.43 -26.70
N GLY A 200 2.42 44.72 -26.84
CA GLY A 200 3.44 45.10 -27.79
C GLY A 200 4.36 43.97 -28.23
N ALA A 201 5.02 44.20 -29.37
CA ALA A 201 6.01 43.31 -29.95
C ALA A 201 7.32 44.07 -30.14
N TYR A 202 8.43 43.46 -29.72
CA TYR A 202 9.77 43.97 -29.94
C TYR A 202 10.46 43.16 -31.02
N ILE A 203 10.79 43.77 -32.16
CA ILE A 203 11.32 43.07 -33.33
C ILE A 203 12.12 44.02 -34.24
N GLY A 204 13.14 43.49 -34.92
CA GLY A 204 13.82 44.14 -36.05
C GLY A 204 14.13 43.15 -37.19
N MET A 205 14.81 43.63 -38.22
CA MET A 205 15.11 42.83 -39.41
C MET A 205 16.08 41.66 -39.15
N GLU A 206 16.96 41.81 -38.15
CA GLU A 206 17.88 40.74 -37.73
C GLU A 206 17.16 39.59 -37.01
N ASP A 207 15.95 39.82 -36.48
CA ASP A 207 15.14 38.82 -35.77
C ASP A 207 14.31 37.93 -36.71
N TYR A 208 14.49 38.06 -38.02
CA TYR A 208 13.85 37.16 -38.97
C TYR A 208 14.36 35.73 -38.79
N GLU A 209 13.42 34.83 -38.52
CA GLU A 209 13.63 33.39 -38.51
C GLU A 209 12.80 32.73 -39.62
N PRO A 210 13.39 31.84 -40.44
CA PRO A 210 12.62 31.07 -41.42
C PRO A 210 11.60 30.16 -40.70
N LEU A 211 10.47 29.92 -41.35
CA LEU A 211 9.47 28.99 -40.82
C LEU A 211 10.04 27.56 -40.74
N PRO A 212 9.90 26.86 -39.60
CA PRO A 212 10.50 25.54 -39.42
C PRO A 212 9.88 24.51 -40.37
N LYS A 213 10.69 23.84 -41.20
CA LYS A 213 10.20 22.73 -42.02
C LYS A 213 9.57 21.66 -41.12
N ILE A 214 8.42 21.13 -41.55
CA ILE A 214 7.79 19.99 -40.89
C ILE A 214 8.63 18.75 -41.19
N ASP A 215 9.07 18.05 -40.15
CA ASP A 215 9.87 16.82 -40.22
C ASP A 215 9.10 15.65 -39.59
N GLU A 216 9.71 14.46 -39.60
CA GLU A 216 9.16 13.24 -38.99
C GLU A 216 7.71 12.92 -39.43
N VAL A 217 7.42 13.23 -40.70
CA VAL A 217 6.16 12.81 -41.32
C VAL A 217 6.22 11.31 -41.54
N ALA A 218 5.28 10.60 -40.92
CA ALA A 218 5.09 9.19 -41.13
C ALA A 218 3.87 8.95 -42.02
N ALA A 219 3.99 8.02 -42.96
CA ALA A 219 2.90 7.55 -43.81
C ALA A 219 2.70 6.04 -43.60
N SER A 220 1.52 5.67 -43.12
CA SER A 220 1.11 4.27 -42.97
C SER A 220 0.07 3.94 -44.03
N PHE A 221 0.46 3.16 -45.02
CA PHE A 221 -0.41 2.73 -46.11
C PHE A 221 -1.15 1.46 -45.74
N GLY A 222 -2.49 1.51 -45.78
CA GLY A 222 -3.40 0.38 -45.64
C GLY A 222 -4.18 0.12 -46.92
N ASP A 223 -5.29 -0.60 -46.83
CA ASP A 223 -6.14 -0.87 -48.00
C ASP A 223 -6.86 0.39 -48.45
N LYS A 224 -6.58 0.80 -49.69
CA LYS A 224 -7.11 2.00 -50.35
C LYS A 224 -7.07 3.25 -49.46
N SER A 225 -6.08 3.33 -48.58
CA SER A 225 -5.96 4.42 -47.61
C SER A 225 -4.52 4.65 -47.20
N VAL A 226 -4.23 5.88 -46.76
CA VAL A 226 -2.98 6.21 -46.08
C VAL A 226 -3.27 7.11 -44.89
N ILE A 227 -2.61 6.82 -43.78
CA ILE A 227 -2.59 7.67 -42.60
C ILE A 227 -1.27 8.44 -42.59
N LEU A 228 -1.36 9.76 -42.72
CA LEU A 228 -0.25 10.67 -42.53
C LEU A 228 -0.24 11.16 -41.08
N SER A 229 0.93 11.26 -40.47
CA SER A 229 1.07 11.85 -39.13
C SER A 229 2.35 12.66 -38.96
N TRP A 230 2.29 13.73 -38.18
CA TRP A 230 3.41 14.62 -37.89
C TRP A 230 3.33 15.21 -36.48
N ASP A 231 4.44 15.75 -35.96
CA ASP A 231 4.51 16.33 -34.61
C ASP A 231 3.76 17.68 -34.55
N TYR A 232 2.58 17.67 -33.96
CA TYR A 232 1.76 18.86 -33.81
C TYR A 232 2.17 19.69 -32.59
N ALA A 233 2.54 19.04 -31.48
CA ALA A 233 2.86 19.70 -30.23
C ALA A 233 4.04 20.67 -30.37
N ARG A 234 5.05 20.31 -31.17
CA ARG A 234 6.21 21.18 -31.45
C ARG A 234 5.90 22.32 -32.41
N LEU A 235 4.90 22.15 -33.27
CA LEU A 235 4.64 23.03 -34.40
C LEU A 235 3.49 24.02 -34.18
N LYS A 236 2.61 23.78 -33.21
CA LYS A 236 1.41 24.60 -32.97
C LYS A 236 1.67 26.06 -32.59
N SER A 237 2.89 26.40 -32.14
CA SER A 237 3.30 27.80 -31.92
C SER A 237 3.65 28.53 -33.21
N TYR A 238 3.89 27.81 -34.30
CA TYR A 238 4.28 28.37 -35.60
C TYR A 238 3.14 28.32 -36.60
N TYR A 239 2.36 27.23 -36.59
CA TYR A 239 1.33 26.95 -37.60
C TYR A 239 -0.05 26.79 -36.98
N ASN A 240 -1.04 27.41 -37.63
CA ASN A 240 -2.46 27.27 -37.28
C ASN A 240 -3.16 26.19 -38.12
N ALA A 241 -2.70 25.93 -39.33
CA ALA A 241 -3.27 24.92 -40.21
C ALA A 241 -2.22 24.29 -41.16
N TYR A 242 -2.62 23.26 -41.91
CA TYR A 242 -1.72 22.51 -42.79
C TYR A 242 -2.36 22.21 -44.15
N TYR A 243 -1.64 22.47 -45.24
CA TYR A 243 -2.00 21.97 -46.57
C TYR A 243 -1.26 20.68 -46.86
N ILE A 244 -2.00 19.71 -47.40
CA ILE A 244 -1.46 18.43 -47.83
C ILE A 244 -1.63 18.35 -49.35
N GLU A 245 -0.56 17.96 -50.02
CA GLU A 245 -0.57 17.74 -51.46
C GLU A 245 -0.16 16.31 -51.78
N ARG A 246 -0.74 15.80 -52.87
CA ARG A 246 -0.58 14.45 -53.37
C ARG A 246 -0.15 14.47 -54.83
N SER A 247 0.75 13.55 -55.16
CA SER A 247 1.18 13.25 -56.52
C SER A 247 0.98 11.76 -56.81
N THR A 248 0.66 11.46 -58.08
CA THR A 248 0.55 10.09 -58.63
C THR A 248 1.43 9.87 -59.86
N ASP A 249 2.25 10.86 -60.24
CA ASP A 249 3.05 10.89 -61.46
C ASP A 249 4.57 10.92 -61.17
N GLY A 250 4.97 10.40 -60.02
CA GLY A 250 6.38 10.37 -59.60
C GLY A 250 6.89 11.73 -59.08
N GLY A 251 5.98 12.65 -58.74
CA GLY A 251 6.31 13.92 -58.10
C GLY A 251 6.46 15.05 -59.10
N ALA A 252 6.09 14.82 -60.37
CA ALA A 252 6.11 15.83 -61.40
C ALA A 252 5.03 16.89 -61.15
N THR A 253 3.84 16.46 -60.71
CA THR A 253 2.76 17.36 -60.31
C THR A 253 2.19 16.99 -58.93
N PHE A 254 1.97 18.02 -58.11
CA PHE A 254 1.34 17.90 -56.80
C PHE A 254 0.04 18.69 -56.79
N THR A 255 -1.04 18.05 -56.34
CA THR A 255 -2.37 18.67 -56.19
C THR A 255 -2.81 18.60 -54.74
N LYS A 256 -3.53 19.62 -54.27
CA LYS A 256 -4.06 19.61 -52.90
C LYS A 256 -5.09 18.50 -52.74
N VAL A 257 -4.99 17.75 -51.64
CA VAL A 257 -5.99 16.71 -51.31
C VAL A 257 -7.31 17.30 -50.81
N SER A 258 -7.28 18.56 -50.38
CA SER A 258 -8.44 19.33 -49.91
C SER A 258 -8.25 20.81 -50.28
N GLU A 259 -9.33 21.49 -50.66
CA GLU A 259 -9.31 22.94 -50.91
C GLU A 259 -9.00 23.74 -49.64
N LEU A 260 -9.53 23.28 -48.50
CA LEU A 260 -9.32 23.87 -47.19
C LEU A 260 -8.15 23.18 -46.46
N PRO A 261 -7.33 23.94 -45.71
CA PRO A 261 -6.27 23.38 -44.90
C PRO A 261 -6.83 22.68 -43.65
N ILE A 262 -6.04 21.75 -43.13
CA ILE A 262 -6.39 20.91 -41.98
C ILE A 262 -5.96 21.59 -40.69
N THR A 263 -6.88 21.66 -39.73
CA THR A 263 -6.68 22.31 -38.43
C THR A 263 -7.09 21.37 -37.30
N ASN A 264 -6.36 21.38 -36.19
CA ASN A 264 -6.72 20.60 -35.01
C ASN A 264 -7.68 21.40 -34.13
N LEU A 265 -8.97 21.06 -34.16
CA LEU A 265 -10.00 21.70 -33.34
C LEU A 265 -10.26 20.96 -32.01
N ASN A 266 -9.56 19.86 -31.75
CA ASN A 266 -9.81 18.97 -30.61
C ASN A 266 -8.77 19.14 -29.49
N GLU A 267 -8.12 20.29 -29.37
CA GLU A 267 -7.25 20.57 -28.23
C GLU A 267 -8.07 20.75 -26.95
N LYS A 268 -7.84 19.87 -25.97
CA LYS A 268 -8.27 20.06 -24.57
C LYS A 268 -7.03 20.29 -23.72
N ASP A 269 -7.13 21.19 -22.74
CA ASP A 269 -6.03 21.49 -21.82
C ASP A 269 -5.51 20.21 -21.16
N GLY A 270 -4.22 19.93 -21.37
CA GLY A 270 -3.53 18.76 -20.80
C GLY A 270 -3.84 17.40 -21.45
N ALA A 271 -4.74 17.32 -22.44
CA ALA A 271 -5.18 16.06 -23.04
C ALA A 271 -5.18 16.03 -24.59
N GLY A 272 -4.74 17.10 -25.25
CA GLY A 272 -4.64 17.15 -26.72
C GLY A 272 -3.61 16.16 -27.30
N SER A 273 -3.91 15.61 -28.48
CA SER A 273 -2.96 14.74 -29.20
C SER A 273 -1.65 15.46 -29.49
N LYS A 274 -0.52 14.80 -29.20
CA LYS A 274 0.81 15.34 -29.52
C LYS A 274 1.10 15.32 -31.02
N ARG A 275 0.39 14.50 -31.79
CA ARG A 275 0.53 14.37 -33.24
C ARG A 275 -0.74 14.79 -33.97
N MET A 276 -0.58 15.34 -35.16
CA MET A 276 -1.68 15.47 -36.11
C MET A 276 -1.79 14.18 -36.92
N TYR A 277 -3.02 13.83 -37.31
CA TYR A 277 -3.30 12.71 -38.22
C TYR A 277 -4.20 13.20 -39.36
N TYR A 278 -3.91 12.72 -40.57
CA TYR A 278 -4.78 12.91 -41.72
C TYR A 278 -4.91 11.58 -42.47
N ILE A 279 -6.14 11.23 -42.84
CA ILE A 279 -6.43 10.00 -43.58
C ILE A 279 -6.83 10.41 -44.99
N ASP A 280 -6.06 9.96 -45.98
CA ASP A 280 -6.44 10.10 -47.39
C ASP A 280 -6.95 8.78 -47.94
N SER A 281 -7.97 8.87 -48.78
CA SER A 281 -8.52 7.74 -49.54
C SER A 281 -7.76 7.58 -50.84
N LEU A 282 -7.30 6.37 -51.12
CA LEU A 282 -6.59 6.00 -52.35
C LEU A 282 -7.56 5.32 -53.32
N ASN A 283 -7.39 5.58 -54.62
CA ASN A 283 -8.25 4.97 -55.63
C ASN A 283 -8.01 3.45 -55.77
N ASN A 284 -6.77 3.02 -55.55
CA ASN A 284 -6.35 1.62 -55.62
C ASN A 284 -5.03 1.40 -54.85
N ASN A 285 -4.62 0.13 -54.74
CA ASN A 285 -3.38 -0.28 -54.05
C ASN A 285 -2.16 -0.43 -54.98
N MET A 286 -2.33 -0.24 -56.29
CA MET A 286 -1.28 -0.45 -57.29
C MET A 286 -0.50 0.83 -57.61
N THR A 287 -1.19 1.98 -57.58
CA THR A 287 -0.64 3.31 -57.82
C THR A 287 0.29 3.71 -56.67
N LYS A 288 1.49 4.20 -57.03
CA LYS A 288 2.40 4.82 -56.06
C LYS A 288 1.94 6.25 -55.81
N TYR A 289 1.77 6.60 -54.54
CA TYR A 289 1.37 7.93 -54.10
C TYR A 289 2.52 8.59 -53.38
N GLN A 290 2.64 9.90 -53.57
CA GLN A 290 3.64 10.76 -52.94
C GLN A 290 2.93 11.93 -52.26
N TYR A 291 3.31 12.23 -51.01
CA TYR A 291 2.71 13.28 -50.22
C TYR A 291 3.75 14.28 -49.74
N ARG A 292 3.35 15.55 -49.67
CA ARG A 292 4.09 16.61 -49.00
C ARG A 292 3.15 17.52 -48.23
N ILE A 293 3.62 18.08 -47.12
CA ILE A 293 2.81 18.91 -46.21
C ILE A 293 3.49 20.26 -46.04
N ALA A 294 2.71 21.34 -46.00
CA ALA A 294 3.17 22.66 -45.59
C ALA A 294 2.25 23.24 -44.51
N GLY A 295 2.83 23.79 -43.45
CA GLY A 295 2.10 24.54 -42.45
C GLY A 295 1.86 25.97 -42.92
N ILE A 296 0.75 26.57 -42.52
CA ILE A 296 0.51 28.01 -42.69
C ILE A 296 0.57 28.67 -41.32
N ASN A 297 1.15 29.87 -41.23
CA ASN A 297 1.24 30.64 -39.99
C ASN A 297 0.14 31.73 -39.92
N PRO A 298 -0.02 32.42 -38.78
CA PRO A 298 -0.99 33.52 -38.63
C PRO A 298 -0.76 34.75 -39.54
N PHE A 299 0.31 34.79 -40.33
CA PHE A 299 0.56 35.83 -41.34
C PHE A 299 0.20 35.37 -42.76
N GLY A 300 -0.35 34.16 -42.92
CA GLY A 300 -0.68 33.57 -44.21
C GLY A 300 0.54 33.05 -44.99
N GLU A 301 1.69 32.91 -44.33
CA GLU A 301 2.92 32.41 -44.93
C GLU A 301 3.00 30.89 -44.81
N LEU A 302 3.36 30.22 -45.92
CA LEU A 302 3.59 28.78 -45.93
C LEU A 302 5.01 28.44 -45.46
N SER A 303 5.13 27.37 -44.69
CA SER A 303 6.40 26.71 -44.43
C SER A 303 7.00 26.15 -45.74
N PRO A 304 8.30 25.84 -45.76
CA PRO A 304 8.82 24.88 -46.72
C PRO A 304 8.00 23.58 -46.65
N TYR A 305 7.73 22.96 -47.80
CA TYR A 305 7.12 21.64 -47.83
C TYR A 305 8.03 20.61 -47.17
N THR A 306 7.44 19.59 -46.58
CA THR A 306 8.14 18.41 -46.05
C THR A 306 8.96 17.72 -47.15
N ASP A 307 9.87 16.84 -46.74
CA ASP A 307 10.32 15.80 -47.65
C ASP A 307 9.14 14.93 -48.08
N VAL A 308 9.24 14.37 -49.28
CA VAL A 308 8.16 13.55 -49.85
C VAL A 308 8.12 12.21 -49.12
N VAL A 309 6.95 11.85 -48.60
CA VAL A 309 6.66 10.50 -48.12
C VAL A 309 5.89 9.75 -49.19
N GLU A 310 6.22 8.48 -49.40
CA GLU A 310 5.68 7.73 -50.53
C GLU A 310 5.40 6.27 -50.22
N GLY A 311 4.50 5.68 -50.99
CA GLY A 311 4.12 4.29 -50.85
C GLY A 311 2.94 3.91 -51.73
N LYS A 312 2.48 2.68 -51.56
CA LYS A 312 1.31 2.11 -52.23
C LYS A 312 0.35 1.61 -51.17
N GLY A 313 -0.95 1.69 -51.43
CA GLY A 313 -1.94 1.00 -50.61
C GLY A 313 -1.60 -0.50 -50.51
N LYS A 314 -1.97 -1.12 -49.41
CA LYS A 314 -1.75 -2.55 -49.18
C LYS A 314 -3.09 -3.26 -49.20
N SER A 315 -3.25 -4.22 -50.10
CA SER A 315 -4.46 -5.04 -50.12
C SER A 315 -4.63 -5.73 -48.79
N LEU A 316 -5.86 -5.72 -48.28
CA LEU A 316 -6.19 -6.32 -47.00
C LEU A 316 -6.95 -7.62 -47.29
N LEU A 317 -6.46 -8.71 -46.71
CA LEU A 317 -6.97 -10.05 -46.98
C LEU A 317 -8.50 -10.09 -46.81
N ALA A 318 -9.22 -10.62 -47.81
CA ALA A 318 -10.69 -10.63 -47.80
C ALA A 318 -11.25 -11.60 -46.75
N TYR A 319 -10.51 -12.66 -46.44
CA TYR A 319 -10.93 -13.76 -45.59
C TYR A 319 -10.44 -13.60 -44.16
N VAL A 320 -11.31 -13.88 -43.18
CA VAL A 320 -11.02 -13.74 -41.76
C VAL A 320 -11.09 -15.11 -41.08
N PRO A 321 -10.06 -15.52 -40.30
CA PRO A 321 -10.15 -16.75 -39.52
C PRO A 321 -11.18 -16.59 -38.39
N ASN A 322 -11.94 -17.65 -38.11
CA ASN A 322 -12.97 -17.66 -37.07
C ASN A 322 -12.75 -18.84 -36.13
N ILE A 323 -12.31 -18.57 -34.91
CA ILE A 323 -12.18 -19.62 -33.88
C ILE A 323 -13.58 -20.09 -33.48
N ARG A 324 -13.87 -21.38 -33.65
CA ARG A 324 -15.18 -22.01 -33.36
C ARG A 324 -15.19 -22.80 -32.06
N LYS A 325 -14.03 -23.33 -31.66
CA LYS A 325 -13.90 -24.17 -30.48
C LYS A 325 -12.62 -23.83 -29.72
N ASN A 326 -12.70 -23.82 -28.40
CA ASN A 326 -11.62 -23.47 -27.47
C ASN A 326 -11.74 -24.27 -26.16
N ILE A 327 -11.68 -25.59 -26.25
CA ILE A 327 -11.92 -26.50 -25.11
C ILE A 327 -10.58 -26.90 -24.48
N ILE A 328 -10.54 -26.97 -23.16
CA ILE A 328 -9.40 -27.49 -22.40
C ILE A 328 -9.68 -28.95 -22.02
N ASP A 329 -8.73 -29.84 -22.26
CA ASP A 329 -8.85 -31.25 -21.86
C ASP A 329 -8.51 -31.50 -20.38
N GLU A 330 -8.68 -32.73 -19.92
CA GLU A 330 -8.40 -33.14 -18.54
C GLU A 330 -6.94 -32.94 -18.10
N LYS A 331 -6.01 -32.79 -19.06
CA LYS A 331 -4.59 -32.55 -18.81
C LYS A 331 -4.24 -31.05 -18.82
N GLY A 332 -5.23 -30.17 -18.97
CA GLY A 332 -5.02 -28.72 -19.02
C GLY A 332 -4.56 -28.20 -20.39
N VAL A 333 -4.62 -29.02 -21.46
CA VAL A 333 -4.23 -28.60 -22.81
C VAL A 333 -5.42 -27.98 -23.53
N LEU A 334 -5.25 -26.76 -24.05
CA LEU A 334 -6.22 -26.10 -24.90
C LEU A 334 -6.20 -26.72 -26.29
N HIS A 335 -7.38 -27.06 -26.81
CA HIS A 335 -7.66 -27.47 -28.19
C HIS A 335 -8.48 -26.38 -28.88
N LEU A 336 -7.86 -25.76 -29.88
CA LEU A 336 -8.49 -24.77 -30.73
C LEU A 336 -8.92 -25.40 -32.06
N GLU A 337 -10.12 -25.09 -32.52
CA GLU A 337 -10.56 -25.35 -33.88
C GLU A 337 -11.11 -24.06 -34.48
N TRP A 338 -10.79 -23.79 -35.76
CA TRP A 338 -11.21 -22.59 -36.46
C TRP A 338 -11.69 -22.90 -37.88
N GLU A 339 -12.51 -22.00 -38.41
CA GLU A 339 -12.91 -21.97 -39.81
C GLU A 339 -12.16 -20.87 -40.56
N PHE A 340 -11.87 -21.13 -41.83
CA PHE A 340 -11.31 -20.17 -42.76
C PHE A 340 -11.66 -20.61 -44.18
N ASP A 341 -12.11 -19.68 -45.01
CA ASP A 341 -12.54 -19.95 -46.39
C ASP A 341 -11.41 -20.58 -47.21
N ALA A 342 -11.71 -21.66 -47.93
CA ALA A 342 -10.72 -22.40 -48.70
C ALA A 342 -10.08 -21.55 -49.80
N ALA A 343 -10.82 -20.61 -50.42
CA ALA A 343 -10.27 -19.70 -51.41
C ALA A 343 -9.22 -18.73 -50.81
N GLY A 344 -9.24 -18.53 -49.50
CA GLY A 344 -8.23 -17.75 -48.79
C GLY A 344 -6.90 -18.48 -48.57
N ASN A 345 -6.87 -19.83 -48.61
CA ASN A 345 -5.66 -20.60 -48.32
C ASN A 345 -4.52 -20.26 -49.29
N GLU A 346 -4.84 -20.02 -50.56
CA GLU A 346 -3.85 -19.64 -51.57
C GLU A 346 -3.30 -18.23 -51.38
N GLN A 347 -3.98 -17.38 -50.59
CA GLN A 347 -3.62 -15.97 -50.36
C GLN A 347 -2.81 -15.75 -49.08
N ILE A 348 -2.63 -16.78 -48.24
CA ILE A 348 -1.91 -16.67 -46.97
C ILE A 348 -0.64 -17.51 -46.99
N SER A 349 0.40 -17.05 -46.30
CA SER A 349 1.63 -17.83 -46.07
C SER A 349 1.48 -18.78 -44.88
N SER A 350 0.74 -18.35 -43.85
CA SER A 350 0.54 -19.10 -42.60
C SER A 350 -0.54 -18.47 -41.73
N PHE A 351 -0.95 -19.18 -40.67
CA PHE A 351 -1.58 -18.57 -39.50
C PHE A 351 -0.56 -18.35 -38.37
N ALA A 352 -0.89 -17.41 -37.48
CA ALA A 352 -0.23 -17.18 -36.20
C ALA A 352 -1.26 -17.15 -35.07
N LEU A 353 -0.96 -17.80 -33.95
CA LEU A 353 -1.76 -17.74 -32.73
C LEU A 353 -1.18 -16.67 -31.82
N ASN A 354 -2.02 -15.72 -31.41
CA ASN A 354 -1.64 -14.69 -30.44
C ASN A 354 -2.40 -14.86 -29.14
N LYS A 355 -1.74 -14.53 -28.02
CA LYS A 355 -2.26 -14.63 -26.65
C LYS A 355 -2.13 -13.29 -25.92
N ALA A 356 -3.14 -12.92 -25.14
CA ALA A 356 -3.13 -11.79 -24.21
C ALA A 356 -3.78 -12.17 -22.87
N ILE A 357 -3.51 -11.41 -21.81
CA ILE A 357 -4.19 -11.59 -20.50
C ILE A 357 -5.55 -10.87 -20.47
N THR A 358 -5.71 -9.83 -21.29
CA THR A 358 -6.94 -9.02 -21.41
C THR A 358 -7.42 -8.97 -22.86
N SER A 359 -8.71 -8.72 -23.08
CA SER A 359 -9.28 -8.60 -24.43
C SER A 359 -8.68 -7.47 -25.26
N ALA A 360 -8.20 -6.40 -24.62
CA ALA A 360 -7.57 -5.24 -25.25
C ALA A 360 -6.09 -5.45 -25.58
N GLY A 361 -5.49 -6.57 -25.14
CA GLY A 361 -4.07 -6.86 -25.33
C GLY A 361 -3.18 -6.38 -24.17
N PRO A 362 -1.86 -6.22 -24.41
CA PRO A 362 -1.18 -6.48 -25.68
C PRO A 362 -1.22 -7.97 -26.05
N TYR A 363 -1.44 -8.27 -27.34
CA TYR A 363 -1.37 -9.64 -27.87
C TYR A 363 0.07 -9.96 -28.26
N LEU A 364 0.56 -11.10 -27.78
CA LEU A 364 1.86 -11.64 -28.13
C LEU A 364 1.67 -12.86 -29.01
N GLU A 365 2.44 -12.95 -30.09
CA GLU A 365 2.50 -14.16 -30.91
C GLU A 365 3.11 -15.31 -30.08
N VAL A 366 2.36 -16.39 -29.90
CA VAL A 366 2.78 -17.57 -29.14
C VAL A 366 3.03 -18.80 -30.02
N MET A 367 2.54 -18.77 -31.26
CA MET A 367 2.81 -19.76 -32.28
C MET A 367 2.73 -19.09 -33.66
N ASN A 368 3.65 -19.42 -34.55
CA ASN A 368 3.67 -18.90 -35.93
C ASN A 368 3.86 -20.02 -36.94
N ASN A 369 3.85 -19.66 -38.23
CA ASN A 369 4.08 -20.58 -39.34
C ASN A 369 3.12 -21.79 -39.33
N ILE A 370 1.90 -21.59 -38.83
CA ILE A 370 0.85 -22.62 -38.86
C ILE A 370 0.41 -22.76 -40.32
N SER A 371 0.43 -23.98 -40.86
CA SER A 371 0.08 -24.23 -42.27
C SER A 371 -1.29 -23.63 -42.65
N PRO A 372 -1.43 -23.03 -43.85
CA PRO A 372 -2.71 -22.54 -44.39
C PRO A 372 -3.83 -23.59 -44.41
N GLU A 373 -3.49 -24.89 -44.48
CA GLU A 373 -4.46 -25.98 -44.50
C GLU A 373 -4.91 -26.45 -43.11
N LYS A 374 -4.25 -26.01 -42.03
CA LYS A 374 -4.67 -26.39 -40.68
C LYS A 374 -5.96 -25.68 -40.27
N ARG A 375 -6.79 -26.40 -39.50
CA ARG A 375 -8.04 -25.92 -38.88
C ARG A 375 -8.12 -26.24 -37.39
N SER A 376 -7.08 -26.82 -36.82
CA SER A 376 -6.97 -27.13 -35.40
C SER A 376 -5.52 -27.10 -34.91
N LEU A 377 -5.36 -26.84 -33.62
CA LEU A 377 -4.08 -26.92 -32.91
C LEU A 377 -4.32 -27.17 -31.42
N SER A 378 -3.26 -27.59 -30.73
CA SER A 378 -3.22 -27.70 -29.27
C SER A 378 -2.18 -26.76 -28.67
N TYR A 379 -2.43 -26.25 -27.47
CA TYR A 379 -1.56 -25.33 -26.74
C TYR A 379 -1.64 -25.57 -25.22
N ASP A 380 -0.51 -25.69 -24.54
CA ASP A 380 -0.41 -26.14 -23.14
C ASP A 380 0.13 -25.08 -22.16
N LYS A 381 0.52 -23.89 -22.66
CA LYS A 381 1.08 -22.81 -21.84
C LYS A 381 0.05 -21.75 -21.47
N LEU A 382 -1.00 -22.18 -20.78
CA LEU A 382 -2.11 -21.32 -20.33
C LEU A 382 -1.76 -20.56 -19.05
N ASP A 383 -2.16 -19.29 -18.99
CA ASP A 383 -2.21 -18.47 -17.78
C ASP A 383 -3.60 -18.60 -17.11
N GLY A 384 -3.80 -17.95 -15.95
CA GLY A 384 -5.11 -17.91 -15.29
C GLY A 384 -6.21 -17.21 -16.11
N SER A 385 -5.85 -16.37 -17.08
CA SER A 385 -6.77 -15.76 -18.04
C SER A 385 -6.06 -15.60 -19.39
N ASN A 386 -6.66 -16.11 -20.46
CA ASN A 386 -6.07 -16.09 -21.79
C ASN A 386 -7.10 -15.61 -22.80
N TYR A 387 -6.77 -14.57 -23.55
CA TYR A 387 -7.47 -14.17 -24.76
C TYR A 387 -6.65 -14.60 -25.96
N PHE A 388 -7.23 -15.43 -26.82
CA PHE A 388 -6.57 -15.89 -28.03
C PHE A 388 -7.18 -15.25 -29.27
N THR A 389 -6.31 -14.89 -30.22
CA THR A 389 -6.70 -14.54 -31.59
C THR A 389 -5.88 -15.36 -32.57
N LEU A 390 -6.44 -15.63 -33.74
CA LEU A 390 -5.71 -16.22 -34.86
C LEU A 390 -5.53 -15.17 -35.95
N THR A 391 -4.30 -14.95 -36.39
CA THR A 391 -3.98 -14.06 -37.52
C THR A 391 -3.65 -14.88 -38.75
N ALA A 392 -4.36 -14.64 -39.85
CA ALA A 392 -4.02 -15.13 -41.18
C ALA A 392 -3.00 -14.17 -41.81
N ILE A 393 -1.77 -14.63 -42.00
CA ILE A 393 -0.66 -13.85 -42.55
C ILE A 393 -0.74 -13.91 -44.07
N ALA A 394 -1.05 -12.79 -44.71
CA ALA A 394 -1.19 -12.72 -46.17
C ALA A 394 0.16 -12.86 -46.88
N LYS A 395 0.17 -13.50 -48.07
CA LYS A 395 1.35 -13.54 -48.95
C LYS A 395 1.70 -12.15 -49.49
N GLU A 396 0.67 -11.34 -49.72
CA GLU A 396 0.77 -9.96 -50.18
C GLU A 396 -0.17 -9.07 -49.34
N GLY A 397 0.31 -7.88 -48.99
CA GLY A 397 -0.50 -6.89 -48.26
C GLY A 397 -0.66 -7.20 -46.76
N GLU A 398 -1.80 -6.85 -46.19
CA GLU A 398 -2.11 -7.00 -44.77
C GLU A 398 -2.95 -8.24 -44.48
N GLY A 399 -2.60 -8.93 -43.39
CA GLY A 399 -3.33 -10.09 -42.89
C GLY A 399 -4.66 -9.74 -42.22
N ARG A 400 -5.36 -10.77 -41.72
CA ARG A 400 -6.60 -10.63 -40.96
C ARG A 400 -6.52 -11.38 -39.64
N THR A 401 -6.96 -10.73 -38.57
CA THR A 401 -7.02 -11.33 -37.24
C THR A 401 -8.46 -11.64 -36.86
N SER A 402 -8.69 -12.82 -36.25
CA SER A 402 -9.99 -13.23 -35.72
C SER A 402 -10.44 -12.32 -34.57
N PHE A 403 -11.72 -12.38 -34.22
CA PHE A 403 -12.16 -11.91 -32.90
C PHE A 403 -11.46 -12.70 -31.78
N PRO A 404 -11.23 -12.07 -30.61
CA PRO A 404 -10.60 -12.75 -29.49
C PRO A 404 -11.59 -13.71 -28.80
N VAL A 405 -11.07 -14.85 -28.36
CA VAL A 405 -11.82 -15.81 -27.53
C VAL A 405 -11.19 -15.91 -26.14
N LEU A 406 -12.02 -15.92 -25.09
CA LEU A 406 -11.57 -16.14 -23.71
C LEU A 406 -11.40 -17.63 -23.44
N VAL A 407 -10.27 -17.99 -22.86
CA VAL A 407 -9.93 -19.32 -22.38
C VAL A 407 -9.46 -19.20 -20.93
N GLN A 408 -10.23 -19.81 -20.02
CA GLN A 408 -9.94 -19.84 -18.59
C GLN A 408 -9.78 -21.29 -18.15
N PRO A 409 -8.55 -21.78 -17.89
CA PRO A 409 -8.36 -23.09 -17.29
C PRO A 409 -9.01 -23.13 -15.90
N ILE A 410 -9.44 -24.29 -15.44
CA ILE A 410 -9.74 -24.51 -14.02
C ILE A 410 -8.40 -24.57 -13.29
N ASP A 411 -8.29 -23.87 -12.17
CA ASP A 411 -7.09 -23.87 -11.35
C ASP A 411 -7.45 -24.59 -10.07
N SER A 412 -6.75 -25.69 -9.87
CA SER A 412 -6.89 -26.57 -8.73
C SER A 412 -5.58 -26.67 -7.96
N VAL A 413 -4.58 -25.85 -8.30
CA VAL A 413 -3.25 -25.88 -7.69
C VAL A 413 -3.18 -24.75 -6.66
N PRO A 414 -3.23 -25.06 -5.36
CA PRO A 414 -3.10 -24.03 -4.35
C PRO A 414 -1.71 -23.37 -4.37
N PRO A 415 -1.58 -22.15 -3.84
CA PRO A 415 -0.27 -21.54 -3.61
C PRO A 415 0.63 -22.43 -2.76
N ALA A 416 1.94 -22.22 -2.88
CA ALA A 416 2.93 -22.75 -1.99
C ALA A 416 2.65 -22.33 -0.53
N VAL A 417 2.99 -23.21 0.40
CA VAL A 417 2.87 -22.93 1.83
C VAL A 417 3.78 -21.74 2.19
N PRO A 418 3.28 -20.68 2.84
CA PRO A 418 4.11 -19.54 3.20
C PRO A 418 5.27 -19.93 4.14
N THR A 419 6.40 -19.25 4.01
CA THR A 419 7.62 -19.50 4.79
C THR A 419 8.07 -18.27 5.58
N GLY A 420 9.05 -18.44 6.47
CA GLY A 420 9.65 -17.33 7.21
C GLY A 420 8.75 -16.70 8.27
N LEU A 421 7.72 -17.42 8.75
CA LEU A 421 6.84 -16.92 9.80
C LEU A 421 7.64 -16.65 11.09
N ILE A 422 7.52 -15.43 11.61
CA ILE A 422 8.09 -14.99 12.87
C ILE A 422 6.94 -14.44 13.73
N ALA A 423 6.89 -14.85 15.00
CA ALA A 423 5.96 -14.33 15.99
C ALA A 423 6.72 -13.70 17.17
N LYS A 424 6.34 -12.49 17.58
CA LYS A 424 6.90 -11.79 18.74
C LYS A 424 5.78 -11.23 19.61
N ILE A 425 5.97 -11.23 20.93
CA ILE A 425 5.01 -10.71 21.91
C ILE A 425 5.66 -9.67 22.82
N ASP A 426 4.94 -8.60 23.14
CA ASP A 426 5.36 -7.61 24.14
C ASP A 426 4.82 -7.92 25.55
N THR A 427 5.24 -7.15 26.56
CA THR A 427 4.81 -7.31 27.96
C THR A 427 3.32 -7.04 28.19
N ASN A 428 2.62 -6.46 27.20
CA ASN A 428 1.18 -6.17 27.26
C ASN A 428 0.35 -7.22 26.50
N GLY A 429 0.97 -8.27 25.98
CA GLY A 429 0.29 -9.33 25.24
C GLY A 429 0.01 -9.01 23.77
N LYS A 430 0.60 -7.93 23.22
CA LYS A 430 0.48 -7.62 21.79
C LYS A 430 1.43 -8.50 20.99
N VAL A 431 0.87 -9.26 20.07
CA VAL A 431 1.61 -10.16 19.19
C VAL A 431 1.78 -9.51 17.82
N SER A 432 3.01 -9.55 17.29
CA SER A 432 3.32 -9.14 15.92
C SER A 432 3.83 -10.35 15.15
N LEU A 433 3.18 -10.62 14.02
CA LEU A 433 3.52 -11.68 13.07
C LEU A 433 4.07 -11.06 11.78
N SER A 434 5.06 -11.69 11.17
CA SER A 434 5.57 -11.35 9.85
C SER A 434 6.07 -12.59 9.12
N TRP A 435 5.95 -12.62 7.79
CA TRP A 435 6.40 -13.73 6.95
C TRP A 435 6.88 -13.25 5.57
N ASP A 436 7.54 -14.16 4.84
CA ASP A 436 8.00 -13.91 3.48
C ASP A 436 6.82 -13.98 2.50
N ALA A 437 6.80 -13.07 1.52
CA ALA A 437 5.73 -13.07 0.52
C ALA A 437 5.88 -14.22 -0.47
N ASN A 438 4.76 -14.91 -0.73
CA ASN A 438 4.58 -15.82 -1.85
C ASN A 438 4.84 -15.10 -3.20
N LYS A 439 5.29 -15.85 -4.22
CA LYS A 439 5.74 -15.34 -5.52
C LYS A 439 4.78 -15.63 -6.68
N GLU A 440 3.69 -16.32 -6.39
CA GLU A 440 2.66 -16.73 -7.33
C GLU A 440 1.92 -15.49 -7.87
N SER A 441 1.73 -15.44 -9.19
CA SER A 441 1.16 -14.27 -9.89
C SER A 441 -0.35 -14.09 -9.64
N ASP A 442 -1.01 -15.16 -9.19
CA ASP A 442 -2.41 -15.25 -8.85
C ASP A 442 -2.68 -15.29 -7.34
N LEU A 443 -1.67 -15.04 -6.51
CA LEU A 443 -1.85 -14.87 -5.07
C LEU A 443 -2.92 -13.81 -4.78
N LEU A 444 -3.89 -14.17 -3.93
CA LEU A 444 -4.91 -13.27 -3.43
C LEU A 444 -4.54 -12.73 -2.04
N GLY A 445 -4.02 -13.58 -1.16
CA GLY A 445 -3.61 -13.19 0.18
C GLY A 445 -3.46 -14.39 1.13
N TYR A 446 -3.69 -14.18 2.42
CA TYR A 446 -3.36 -15.13 3.48
C TYR A 446 -4.52 -15.35 4.46
N LYS A 447 -4.51 -16.49 5.14
CA LYS A 447 -5.25 -16.73 6.39
C LYS A 447 -4.26 -16.94 7.53
N ILE A 448 -4.60 -16.40 8.70
CA ILE A 448 -3.79 -16.48 9.91
C ILE A 448 -4.50 -17.39 10.90
N PHE A 449 -3.76 -18.33 11.47
CA PHE A 449 -4.26 -19.34 12.39
C PHE A 449 -3.58 -19.23 13.75
N ARG A 450 -4.30 -19.64 14.79
CA ARG A 450 -3.79 -19.71 16.16
C ARG A 450 -4.26 -20.98 16.86
N ALA A 451 -3.36 -21.60 17.61
CA ALA A 451 -3.69 -22.63 18.60
C ALA A 451 -3.21 -22.20 19.99
N LEU A 452 -3.91 -22.62 21.05
CA LEU A 452 -3.58 -22.26 22.43
C LEU A 452 -2.93 -23.40 23.21
N SER A 453 -3.01 -24.63 22.68
CA SER A 453 -2.37 -25.83 23.21
C SER A 453 -1.53 -26.56 22.16
N LYS A 454 -0.50 -27.30 22.59
CA LYS A 454 0.36 -28.08 21.69
C LYS A 454 -0.45 -29.22 21.07
N GLY A 455 -0.49 -29.30 19.74
CA GLY A 455 -1.20 -30.36 19.02
C GLY A 455 -2.70 -30.13 18.86
N GLU A 456 -3.22 -29.00 19.33
CA GLU A 456 -4.59 -28.54 19.03
C GLU A 456 -4.68 -28.09 17.56
N GLU A 457 -5.85 -28.26 16.96
CA GLU A 457 -6.13 -27.72 15.63
C GLU A 457 -6.13 -26.19 15.65
N ALA A 458 -5.36 -25.58 14.76
CA ALA A 458 -5.24 -24.13 14.73
C ALA A 458 -6.48 -23.49 14.09
N VAL A 459 -7.11 -22.56 14.81
CA VAL A 459 -8.31 -21.87 14.34
C VAL A 459 -7.96 -20.58 13.60
N PRO A 460 -8.71 -20.20 12.55
CA PRO A 460 -8.49 -18.94 11.86
C PRO A 460 -8.80 -17.75 12.79
N LEU A 461 -7.92 -16.74 12.79
CA LEU A 461 -8.14 -15.48 13.50
C LEU A 461 -8.99 -14.49 12.72
N ILE A 462 -9.16 -14.73 11.42
CA ILE A 462 -9.93 -13.92 10.49
C ILE A 462 -10.72 -14.84 9.55
N ASP A 463 -11.96 -14.47 9.27
CA ASP A 463 -12.81 -15.20 8.32
C ASP A 463 -12.52 -14.82 6.86
N SER A 464 -11.92 -13.64 6.65
CA SER A 464 -11.63 -13.05 5.33
C SER A 464 -10.16 -13.18 4.93
N VAL A 465 -9.83 -12.72 3.73
CA VAL A 465 -8.46 -12.75 3.20
C VAL A 465 -7.65 -11.57 3.74
N TRP A 466 -6.41 -11.87 4.15
CA TRP A 466 -5.45 -10.87 4.58
C TRP A 466 -4.42 -10.57 3.49
N TYR A 467 -4.28 -9.30 3.12
CA TYR A 467 -3.53 -8.90 1.93
C TYR A 467 -2.08 -8.48 2.19
N VAL A 468 -1.66 -8.36 3.45
CA VAL A 468 -0.32 -7.91 3.82
C VAL A 468 0.44 -9.01 4.55
N ASN A 469 1.77 -9.04 4.43
CA ASN A 469 2.62 -10.08 5.00
C ASN A 469 2.99 -9.85 6.48
N SER A 470 2.10 -9.19 7.22
CA SER A 470 2.24 -8.96 8.66
C SER A 470 0.89 -8.87 9.34
N TYR A 471 0.77 -9.34 10.57
CA TYR A 471 -0.49 -9.33 11.31
C TYR A 471 -0.26 -9.00 12.79
N LYS A 472 -1.25 -8.38 13.43
CA LYS A 472 -1.22 -8.09 14.86
C LYS A 472 -2.36 -8.80 15.57
N ASP A 473 -2.02 -9.59 16.58
CA ASP A 473 -2.97 -10.26 17.46
C ASP A 473 -2.81 -9.76 18.90
N VAL A 474 -3.77 -10.06 19.76
CA VAL A 474 -3.72 -9.75 21.20
C VAL A 474 -4.01 -11.02 21.99
N LEU A 475 -3.04 -11.42 22.82
CA LEU A 475 -3.17 -12.55 23.72
C LEU A 475 -3.47 -12.08 25.13
N SER A 476 -4.46 -12.70 25.77
CA SER A 476 -4.68 -12.52 27.20
C SER A 476 -3.57 -13.21 27.99
N LEU A 477 -2.87 -12.41 28.81
CA LEU A 477 -1.81 -12.87 29.71
C LEU A 477 -2.35 -13.50 31.01
N LYS A 478 -3.66 -13.42 31.26
CA LYS A 478 -4.32 -14.02 32.42
C LYS A 478 -4.70 -15.49 32.23
N MET A 479 -4.62 -15.99 30.99
CA MET A 479 -4.94 -17.38 30.70
C MET A 479 -3.82 -18.30 31.21
N THR A 480 -4.20 -19.50 31.67
CA THR A 480 -3.27 -20.48 32.27
C THR A 480 -2.26 -21.05 31.28
N ASN A 481 -2.55 -21.02 29.97
CA ASN A 481 -1.60 -21.47 28.96
C ASN A 481 -0.43 -20.48 28.81
N LYS A 482 0.79 -20.94 29.08
CA LYS A 482 2.02 -20.14 28.98
C LYS A 482 2.53 -19.94 27.54
N LYS A 483 1.89 -20.58 26.56
CA LYS A 483 2.32 -20.61 25.15
C LYS A 483 1.13 -20.46 24.20
N ALA A 484 1.41 -20.03 22.98
CA ALA A 484 0.51 -20.05 21.84
C ALA A 484 1.27 -20.46 20.58
N TRP A 485 0.57 -20.93 19.56
CA TRP A 485 1.16 -21.33 18.28
C TRP A 485 0.47 -20.59 17.15
N TYR A 486 1.24 -20.10 16.18
CA TYR A 486 0.73 -19.38 15.03
C TYR A 486 1.12 -20.07 13.73
N GLY A 487 0.19 -20.11 12.79
CA GLY A 487 0.41 -20.62 11.43
C GLY A 487 -0.25 -19.72 10.41
N ILE A 488 0.18 -19.84 9.16
CA ILE A 488 -0.38 -19.08 8.04
C ILE A 488 -0.60 -19.99 6.83
N SER A 489 -1.61 -19.70 6.02
CA SER A 489 -1.79 -20.31 4.70
C SER A 489 -1.98 -19.23 3.65
N ALA A 490 -1.60 -19.50 2.41
CA ALA A 490 -1.86 -18.64 1.27
C ALA A 490 -3.15 -19.05 0.55
N LEU A 491 -3.79 -18.07 -0.10
CA LEU A 491 -4.95 -18.24 -0.98
C LEU A 491 -4.66 -17.60 -2.33
N ASP A 492 -5.06 -18.25 -3.41
CA ASP A 492 -5.07 -17.67 -4.75
C ASP A 492 -6.40 -16.94 -5.04
N LYS A 493 -6.48 -16.28 -6.20
CA LYS A 493 -7.66 -15.55 -6.69
C LYS A 493 -8.89 -16.42 -6.94
N ARG A 494 -8.73 -17.75 -6.92
CA ARG A 494 -9.77 -18.75 -7.13
C ARG A 494 -10.08 -19.52 -5.84
N PHE A 495 -9.55 -19.01 -4.72
CA PHE A 495 -9.75 -19.49 -3.36
C PHE A 495 -9.19 -20.89 -3.08
N ASN A 496 -8.25 -21.41 -3.88
CA ASN A 496 -7.51 -22.59 -3.43
C ASN A 496 -6.58 -22.18 -2.30
N GLN A 497 -6.58 -22.97 -1.21
CA GLN A 497 -5.85 -22.67 0.00
C GLN A 497 -4.66 -23.63 0.15
N SER A 498 -3.47 -23.09 0.42
CA SER A 498 -2.30 -23.90 0.74
C SER A 498 -2.52 -24.68 2.05
N LYS A 499 -1.66 -25.66 2.31
CA LYS A 499 -1.53 -26.18 3.69
C LYS A 499 -1.12 -25.04 4.63
N ILE A 500 -1.45 -25.17 5.92
CA ILE A 500 -0.96 -24.27 6.96
C ILE A 500 0.56 -24.49 7.10
N SER A 501 1.30 -23.39 7.26
CA SER A 501 2.73 -23.40 7.58
C SER A 501 3.02 -24.21 8.84
N GLU A 502 4.29 -24.53 9.06
CA GLU A 502 4.71 -25.00 10.38
C GLU A 502 4.32 -23.97 11.45
N LEU A 503 3.83 -24.48 12.58
CA LEU A 503 3.36 -23.64 13.67
C LEU A 503 4.55 -23.09 14.47
N VAL A 504 4.62 -21.77 14.58
CA VAL A 504 5.64 -21.08 15.38
C VAL A 504 5.17 -21.00 16.83
N GLU A 505 5.97 -21.57 17.74
CA GLU A 505 5.74 -21.47 19.19
C GLU A 505 6.08 -20.06 19.70
N LEU A 506 5.12 -19.45 20.40
CA LEU A 506 5.25 -18.17 21.08
C LEU A 506 5.08 -18.35 22.58
N LYS A 507 6.11 -18.01 23.36
CA LYS A 507 6.06 -18.02 24.83
C LYS A 507 5.50 -16.70 25.34
N LYS A 508 4.49 -16.75 26.20
CA LYS A 508 3.91 -15.56 26.84
C LYS A 508 4.84 -15.03 27.94
N PRO A 509 4.91 -13.71 28.15
CA PRO A 509 5.64 -13.14 29.28
C PRO A 509 4.97 -13.51 30.61
N SER A 510 5.78 -13.86 31.62
CA SER A 510 5.29 -14.09 32.99
C SER A 510 4.91 -12.76 33.64
N VAL A 511 3.61 -12.54 33.84
CA VAL A 511 3.05 -11.35 34.52
C VAL A 511 2.46 -11.66 35.90
N ILE A 512 2.58 -12.91 36.35
CA ILE A 512 2.11 -13.38 37.65
C ILE A 512 3.35 -13.71 38.50
N PRO A 513 3.48 -13.17 39.73
CA PRO A 513 4.56 -13.55 40.64
C PRO A 513 4.55 -15.05 40.96
N PRO A 514 5.71 -15.68 41.20
CA PRO A 514 5.76 -17.10 41.49
C PRO A 514 5.05 -17.45 42.80
N THR A 515 4.58 -18.68 42.95
CA THR A 515 4.13 -19.18 44.25
C THR A 515 5.27 -19.13 45.28
N PRO A 516 5.01 -18.75 46.56
CA PRO A 516 6.07 -18.69 47.57
C PRO A 516 6.64 -20.08 47.90
N ALA A 517 7.91 -20.14 48.28
CA ALA A 517 8.49 -21.31 48.92
C ALA A 517 7.97 -21.45 50.36
N VAL A 518 7.99 -22.66 50.93
CA VAL A 518 7.48 -22.94 52.27
C VAL A 518 8.58 -23.51 53.15
N ILE A 519 8.99 -22.79 54.19
CA ILE A 519 9.93 -23.31 55.18
C ILE A 519 9.21 -24.38 56.02
N THR A 520 9.70 -25.61 56.01
CA THR A 520 9.01 -26.75 56.63
C THR A 520 9.62 -27.15 57.97
N LYS A 521 10.94 -27.03 58.11
CA LYS A 521 11.67 -27.42 59.32
C LYS A 521 12.86 -26.50 59.55
N TYR A 522 13.16 -26.23 60.81
CA TYR A 522 14.41 -25.59 61.19
C TYR A 522 15.04 -26.27 62.40
N LYS A 523 16.35 -26.09 62.57
CA LYS A 523 17.09 -26.47 63.78
C LYS A 523 18.07 -25.35 64.12
N ALA A 524 17.89 -24.74 65.28
CA ALA A 524 18.80 -23.76 65.84
C ALA A 524 19.64 -24.42 66.94
N ALA A 525 20.95 -24.49 66.75
CA ALA A 525 21.90 -25.03 67.74
C ALA A 525 23.30 -24.47 67.47
N ASP A 526 24.08 -24.24 68.53
CA ASP A 526 25.52 -23.93 68.45
C ASP A 526 25.86 -22.74 67.51
N GLY A 527 25.03 -21.68 67.52
CA GLY A 527 25.24 -20.51 66.66
C GLY A 527 24.97 -20.75 65.17
N LYS A 528 24.22 -21.81 64.83
CA LYS A 528 23.81 -22.14 63.46
C LYS A 528 22.30 -22.33 63.36
N VAL A 529 21.76 -22.04 62.19
CA VAL A 529 20.36 -22.31 61.84
C VAL A 529 20.32 -23.12 60.54
N LEU A 530 19.92 -24.39 60.65
CA LEU A 530 19.57 -25.22 59.50
C LEU A 530 18.12 -24.94 59.10
N LEU A 531 17.89 -24.58 57.84
CA LEU A 531 16.57 -24.40 57.23
C LEU A 531 16.31 -25.50 56.20
N ASN A 532 15.11 -26.06 56.20
CA ASN A 532 14.61 -26.93 55.14
C ASN A 532 13.29 -26.37 54.62
N TRP A 533 13.11 -26.36 53.32
CA TRP A 533 11.92 -25.79 52.67
C TRP A 533 11.42 -26.66 51.51
N ILE A 534 10.23 -26.34 51.02
CA ILE A 534 9.69 -26.82 49.75
C ILE A 534 9.79 -25.66 48.77
N ASN A 535 10.39 -25.91 47.59
CA ASN A 535 10.50 -24.91 46.52
C ASN A 535 9.12 -24.55 45.96
N SER A 536 9.04 -23.42 45.27
CA SER A 536 7.84 -23.03 44.53
C SER A 536 7.41 -24.12 43.53
N SER A 537 6.10 -24.30 43.36
CA SER A 537 5.55 -25.27 42.40
C SER A 537 5.62 -24.80 40.95
N ASP A 538 6.04 -23.56 40.72
CA ASP A 538 6.00 -22.93 39.40
C ASP A 538 7.22 -23.37 38.58
N ASP A 539 6.97 -23.82 37.34
CA ASP A 539 7.98 -24.30 36.41
C ASP A 539 8.86 -23.18 35.81
N ASP A 540 8.49 -21.91 35.98
CA ASP A 540 9.24 -20.74 35.51
C ASP A 540 10.09 -20.06 36.59
N VAL A 541 10.35 -20.73 37.71
CA VAL A 541 11.23 -20.23 38.77
C VAL A 541 12.69 -20.24 38.32
N THR A 542 13.39 -19.13 38.58
CA THR A 542 14.80 -18.93 38.22
C THR A 542 15.74 -18.97 39.43
N SER A 543 15.27 -18.55 40.61
CA SER A 543 16.09 -18.59 41.82
C SER A 543 15.29 -18.55 43.11
N HIS A 544 15.90 -19.07 44.17
CA HIS A 544 15.47 -18.98 45.57
C HIS A 544 16.57 -18.30 46.38
N SER A 545 16.25 -17.21 47.07
CA SER A 545 17.21 -16.47 47.90
C SER A 545 16.80 -16.50 49.37
N ILE A 546 17.67 -17.01 50.23
CA ILE A 546 17.48 -16.98 51.68
C ILE A 546 17.81 -15.58 52.18
N LEU A 547 16.81 -14.91 52.75
CA LEU A 547 16.92 -13.59 53.35
C LEU A 547 16.97 -13.72 54.87
N ARG A 548 17.80 -12.93 55.53
CA ARG A 548 17.90 -12.81 56.99
C ARG A 548 17.90 -11.36 57.44
N ARG A 549 17.29 -11.08 58.59
CA ARG A 549 17.48 -9.82 59.34
C ARG A 549 17.50 -10.07 60.85
N ALA A 550 18.18 -9.21 61.59
CA ALA A 550 18.41 -9.35 63.03
C ALA A 550 17.40 -8.61 63.93
N HIS A 551 16.53 -7.78 63.34
CA HIS A 551 15.42 -7.09 63.99
C HIS A 551 14.35 -6.78 62.93
N PRO A 552 13.04 -6.69 63.27
CA PRO A 552 12.00 -6.32 62.32
C PRO A 552 12.25 -5.01 61.54
N ASP A 553 13.00 -4.08 62.13
CA ASP A 553 13.35 -2.79 61.51
C ASP A 553 14.69 -2.81 60.75
N SER A 554 15.43 -3.92 60.79
CA SER A 554 16.67 -4.08 60.04
C SER A 554 16.41 -4.41 58.58
N ALA A 555 17.32 -3.96 57.70
CA ALA A 555 17.29 -4.35 56.29
C ALA A 555 17.49 -5.87 56.14
N TRP A 556 16.78 -6.46 55.18
CA TRP A 556 16.99 -7.84 54.78
C TRP A 556 18.34 -7.99 54.07
N VAL A 557 19.11 -9.00 54.45
CA VAL A 557 20.36 -9.38 53.79
C VAL A 557 20.14 -10.72 53.08
N VAL A 558 20.58 -10.82 51.83
CA VAL A 558 20.63 -12.09 51.11
C VAL A 558 21.79 -12.91 51.67
N VAL A 559 21.48 -14.01 52.34
CA VAL A 559 22.48 -14.92 52.91
C VAL A 559 23.02 -15.85 51.82
N LYS A 560 22.12 -16.38 50.99
CA LYS A 560 22.48 -17.27 49.89
C LYS A 560 21.41 -17.26 48.80
N THR A 561 21.82 -17.41 47.54
CA THR A 561 20.93 -17.61 46.40
C THR A 561 21.23 -18.96 45.74
N PHE A 562 20.16 -19.66 45.38
CA PHE A 562 20.17 -20.94 44.67
C PHE A 562 19.43 -20.79 43.34
N THR A 563 19.97 -21.37 42.27
CA THR A 563 19.37 -21.41 40.93
C THR A 563 19.01 -22.84 40.51
N ASP A 564 19.10 -23.78 41.44
CA ASP A 564 18.78 -25.19 41.26
C ASP A 564 17.62 -25.60 42.20
N THR A 565 17.42 -26.91 42.37
CA THR A 565 16.36 -27.49 43.20
C THR A 565 16.76 -27.64 44.68
N THR A 566 17.86 -27.01 45.12
CA THR A 566 18.28 -27.04 46.53
C THR A 566 17.14 -26.60 47.44
N ASN A 567 16.95 -27.33 48.54
CA ASN A 567 15.83 -27.14 49.46
C ASN A 567 16.26 -27.16 50.94
N THR A 568 17.57 -27.05 51.18
CA THR A 568 18.17 -27.05 52.52
C THR A 568 19.39 -26.14 52.56
N TYR A 569 19.58 -25.43 53.67
CA TYR A 569 20.73 -24.54 53.87
C TYR A 569 20.99 -24.32 55.36
N THR A 570 22.27 -24.33 55.74
CA THR A 570 22.69 -23.95 57.09
C THR A 570 23.31 -22.57 57.06
N ASP A 571 22.70 -21.64 57.79
CA ASP A 571 23.27 -20.34 58.08
C ASP A 571 24.16 -20.42 59.33
N GLU A 572 25.37 -19.89 59.24
CA GLU A 572 26.43 -20.05 60.22
C GLU A 572 26.88 -18.70 60.81
N ASN A 573 27.59 -18.76 61.95
CA ASN A 573 28.15 -17.60 62.65
C ASN A 573 27.08 -16.63 63.17
N LEU A 574 25.97 -17.17 63.68
CA LEU A 574 24.91 -16.39 64.32
C LEU A 574 25.30 -16.06 65.76
N LYS A 575 24.93 -14.86 66.22
CA LYS A 575 25.16 -14.46 67.60
C LYS A 575 24.24 -15.27 68.53
N PRO A 576 24.73 -15.76 69.68
CA PRO A 576 23.89 -16.43 70.67
C PRO A 576 22.90 -15.45 71.31
N GLU A 577 21.76 -15.95 71.78
CA GLU A 577 20.70 -15.19 72.46
C GLU A 577 20.14 -14.01 71.64
N GLN A 578 20.16 -14.12 70.31
CA GLN A 578 19.66 -13.10 69.39
C GLN A 578 18.52 -13.63 68.52
N ASP A 579 17.50 -12.79 68.31
CA ASP A 579 16.41 -13.05 67.38
C ASP A 579 16.84 -12.81 65.93
N TYR A 580 16.47 -13.73 65.06
CA TYR A 580 16.62 -13.63 63.62
C TYR A 580 15.29 -13.93 62.92
N GLU A 581 15.00 -13.14 61.90
CA GLU A 581 13.91 -13.40 60.97
C GLU A 581 14.47 -13.89 59.64
N TYR A 582 13.87 -14.97 59.12
CA TYR A 582 14.20 -15.59 57.84
C TYR A 582 13.01 -15.57 56.89
N ALA A 583 13.27 -15.35 55.61
CA ALA A 583 12.30 -15.52 54.53
C ALA A 583 13.01 -16.03 53.28
N ILE A 584 12.30 -16.73 52.40
CA ILE A 584 12.80 -17.18 51.10
C ILE A 584 12.15 -16.34 50.00
N GLU A 585 12.95 -15.59 49.25
CA GLU A 585 12.51 -14.84 48.07
C GLU A 585 12.66 -15.70 46.82
N VAL A 586 11.55 -15.98 46.15
CA VAL A 586 11.46 -16.73 44.90
C VAL A 586 11.36 -15.74 43.74
N VAL A 587 12.14 -15.96 42.68
CA VAL A 587 12.14 -15.12 41.48
C VAL A 587 11.84 -15.97 40.25
N ASN A 588 10.90 -15.55 39.39
CA ASN A 588 10.58 -16.26 38.13
C ASN A 588 11.26 -15.67 36.88
N LEU A 589 11.06 -16.27 35.71
CA LEU A 589 11.59 -15.83 34.41
C LEU A 589 11.17 -14.38 34.06
N GLY A 590 10.01 -13.94 34.56
CA GLY A 590 9.53 -12.55 34.45
C GLY A 590 10.19 -11.57 35.41
N LYS A 591 11.16 -12.02 36.23
CA LYS A 591 11.81 -11.27 37.32
C LYS A 591 10.84 -10.79 38.41
N LEU A 592 9.64 -11.38 38.47
CA LEU A 592 8.68 -11.13 39.53
C LEU A 592 9.08 -11.93 40.78
N LYS A 593 8.77 -11.37 41.95
CA LYS A 593 9.27 -11.85 43.23
C LYS A 593 8.14 -12.14 44.20
N THR A 594 8.28 -13.22 44.95
CA THR A 594 7.38 -13.57 46.06
C THR A 594 8.21 -14.03 47.26
N ARG A 595 7.78 -13.72 48.48
CA ARG A 595 8.46 -14.16 49.71
C ARG A 595 7.65 -15.23 50.42
N SER A 596 8.34 -16.17 51.06
CA SER A 596 7.74 -17.07 52.04
C SER A 596 7.20 -16.30 53.25
N GLU A 597 6.41 -17.00 54.06
CA GLU A 597 6.13 -16.57 55.44
C GLU A 597 7.44 -16.33 56.21
N ILE A 598 7.41 -15.38 57.14
CA ILE A 598 8.56 -15.02 57.97
C ILE A 598 8.72 -16.05 59.09
N LEU A 599 9.86 -16.72 59.15
CA LEU A 599 10.24 -17.58 60.26
C LEU A 599 11.06 -16.78 61.28
N ARG A 600 10.60 -16.74 62.53
CA ARG A 600 11.31 -16.13 63.65
C ARG A 600 12.02 -17.19 64.48
N ILE A 601 13.30 -16.98 64.76
CA ILE A 601 14.14 -17.92 65.50
C ILE A 601 14.96 -17.15 66.52
N GLN A 602 15.00 -17.65 67.75
CA GLN A 602 15.94 -17.20 68.78
C GLN A 602 17.06 -18.23 68.92
N THR A 603 18.31 -17.80 68.89
CA THR A 603 19.47 -18.69 69.11
C THR A 603 19.68 -18.93 70.62
N SER A 604 19.93 -20.17 71.04
CA SER A 604 20.16 -20.52 72.45
C SER A 604 21.66 -20.59 72.83
N ALA A 605 21.96 -20.51 74.13
CA ALA A 605 23.28 -20.79 74.69
C ALA A 605 23.63 -22.30 74.61
N ALA A 606 24.92 -22.63 74.51
CA ALA A 606 25.42 -24.02 74.38
C ALA A 606 25.22 -24.85 75.68
N ALA A 607 24.88 -26.15 75.56
CA ALA A 607 24.49 -27.02 76.69
C ALA A 607 25.67 -27.79 77.34
N THR A 608 25.63 -27.97 78.67
CA THR A 608 26.61 -28.72 79.50
C THR A 608 26.01 -29.99 80.19
N ASP A 609 26.73 -31.12 80.08
CA ASP A 609 26.81 -32.41 80.82
C ASP A 609 25.61 -33.39 81.04
N LYS A 610 25.93 -34.70 80.99
CA LYS A 610 25.02 -35.89 81.09
C LYS A 610 24.52 -36.17 82.53
N LEU A 611 23.23 -36.49 82.67
CA LEU A 611 22.54 -36.84 83.94
C LEU A 611 22.43 -38.36 84.13
N THR A 612 22.97 -38.96 85.21
CA THR A 612 22.92 -40.43 85.47
C THR A 612 22.79 -40.80 86.96
N LEU A 613 22.25 -42.00 87.25
CA LEU A 613 22.17 -42.56 88.61
C LEU A 613 23.53 -43.10 89.09
N THR A 614 23.86 -42.93 90.37
CA THR A 614 25.15 -43.35 90.92
C THR A 614 25.19 -44.84 91.23
N ARG A 615 24.09 -45.45 91.73
CA ARG A 615 24.03 -46.88 92.10
C ARG A 615 22.65 -47.47 91.83
N LEU A 616 22.61 -48.79 91.57
CA LEU A 616 21.38 -49.59 91.47
C LEU A 616 21.72 -51.05 91.83
N TYR A 617 21.01 -51.61 92.81
CA TYR A 617 21.18 -52.97 93.30
C TYR A 617 19.83 -53.68 93.42
N ALA A 618 19.84 -55.01 93.30
CA ALA A 618 18.69 -55.85 93.57
C ALA A 618 19.10 -57.07 94.41
N TYR A 619 18.44 -57.29 95.55
CA TYR A 619 18.75 -58.33 96.54
C TYR A 619 17.58 -59.32 96.70
N PRO A 620 17.78 -60.63 96.46
CA PRO A 620 16.73 -61.61 96.65
C PRO A 620 16.63 -62.05 98.12
N HIS A 621 15.46 -61.88 98.73
CA HIS A 621 15.14 -62.32 100.09
C HIS A 621 14.25 -63.57 100.02
N ILE A 622 14.89 -64.75 99.94
CA ILE A 622 14.22 -66.04 99.66
C ILE A 622 13.20 -66.39 100.74
N ASP A 623 13.54 -66.20 102.01
CA ASP A 623 12.68 -66.53 103.16
C ASP A 623 11.41 -65.65 103.21
N GLU A 624 11.50 -64.43 102.69
CA GLU A 624 10.44 -63.41 102.73
C GLU A 624 9.66 -63.31 101.41
N ARG A 625 9.96 -64.18 100.44
CA ARG A 625 9.29 -64.24 99.14
C ARG A 625 9.36 -62.93 98.32
N ARG A 626 10.47 -62.21 98.37
CA ARG A 626 10.60 -60.89 97.71
C ARG A 626 12.00 -60.56 97.19
N ILE A 627 12.09 -59.60 96.26
CA ILE A 627 13.35 -58.97 95.83
C ILE A 627 13.32 -57.50 96.26
N GLU A 628 14.37 -57.01 96.88
CA GLU A 628 14.56 -55.60 97.21
C GLU A 628 15.36 -54.88 96.11
N ILE A 629 14.88 -53.76 95.59
CA ILE A 629 15.54 -52.94 94.57
C ILE A 629 15.87 -51.58 95.18
N VAL A 630 17.13 -51.14 95.14
CA VAL A 630 17.60 -49.90 95.79
C VAL A 630 18.55 -49.12 94.86
N TRP A 631 18.44 -47.80 94.81
CA TRP A 631 19.32 -46.91 94.01
C TRP A 631 19.73 -45.64 94.76
N ASP A 632 20.86 -45.08 94.34
CA ASP A 632 21.35 -43.77 94.79
C ASP A 632 21.67 -42.87 93.59
N ASP A 633 21.59 -41.55 93.78
CA ASP A 633 21.96 -40.55 92.77
C ASP A 633 22.39 -39.23 93.41
N ASN A 634 23.06 -38.40 92.62
CA ASN A 634 23.40 -37.00 92.94
C ASN A 634 22.69 -36.04 91.96
N LEU A 635 21.47 -36.39 91.52
CA LEU A 635 20.76 -35.61 90.50
C LEU A 635 20.06 -34.41 91.15
N PRO A 636 20.14 -33.20 90.56
CA PRO A 636 19.42 -32.05 91.08
C PRO A 636 17.93 -32.16 90.77
N ASP A 637 17.08 -31.73 91.70
CA ASP A 637 15.65 -31.51 91.49
C ASP A 637 14.87 -32.71 90.89
N VAL A 638 15.11 -33.92 91.40
CA VAL A 638 14.34 -35.10 90.99
C VAL A 638 12.87 -34.93 91.38
N LYS A 639 11.98 -35.15 90.41
CA LYS A 639 10.52 -35.14 90.57
C LYS A 639 9.99 -36.53 90.96
N ASN A 640 10.40 -37.58 90.25
CA ASN A 640 10.05 -38.98 90.54
C ASN A 640 11.06 -39.94 89.91
N TYR A 641 11.05 -41.20 90.36
CA TYR A 641 11.75 -42.31 89.72
C TYR A 641 10.78 -43.21 88.98
N GLN A 642 11.17 -43.65 87.79
CA GLN A 642 10.46 -44.65 87.02
C GLN A 642 11.25 -45.95 87.08
N VAL A 643 10.63 -47.00 87.63
CA VAL A 643 11.21 -48.32 87.77
C VAL A 643 10.56 -49.26 86.76
N TYR A 644 11.38 -49.95 86.01
CA TYR A 644 11.02 -50.90 84.96
C TYR A 644 11.39 -52.31 85.40
N ARG A 645 10.64 -53.31 84.94
CA ARG A 645 10.86 -54.73 85.27
C ARG A 645 10.65 -55.59 84.02
N THR A 646 11.47 -56.61 83.85
CA THR A 646 11.26 -57.72 82.91
C THR A 646 11.88 -59.01 83.45
N GLN A 647 11.51 -60.15 82.88
CA GLN A 647 12.37 -61.35 82.94
C GLN A 647 13.53 -61.17 81.96
N VAL A 648 14.71 -61.68 82.30
CA VAL A 648 15.91 -61.58 81.45
C VAL A 648 15.60 -62.12 80.04
N GLY A 649 15.89 -61.30 79.02
CA GLY A 649 15.56 -61.59 77.61
C GLY A 649 14.24 -60.98 77.11
N GLY A 650 13.42 -60.41 77.99
CA GLY A 650 12.23 -59.62 77.64
C GLY A 650 12.52 -58.12 77.51
N THR A 651 11.51 -57.35 77.10
CA THR A 651 11.60 -55.87 77.02
C THR A 651 11.20 -55.25 78.36
N LEU A 652 12.06 -54.36 78.91
CA LEU A 652 11.75 -53.58 80.11
C LEU A 652 10.46 -52.79 79.94
N SER A 653 9.48 -53.04 80.81
CA SER A 653 8.22 -52.30 80.85
C SER A 653 8.11 -51.52 82.17
N LEU A 654 7.48 -50.34 82.11
CA LEU A 654 7.31 -49.48 83.29
C LEU A 654 6.51 -50.26 84.33
N TRP A 655 7.12 -50.48 85.48
CA TRP A 655 6.56 -51.29 86.55
C TRP A 655 5.97 -50.42 87.67
N LYS A 656 6.72 -49.41 88.13
CA LYS A 656 6.24 -48.44 89.13
C LYS A 656 6.82 -47.05 88.91
N VAL A 657 6.11 -46.04 89.42
CA VAL A 657 6.60 -44.67 89.58
C VAL A 657 6.65 -44.37 91.07
N LEU A 658 7.77 -43.85 91.54
CA LEU A 658 8.04 -43.56 92.94
C LEU A 658 8.34 -42.08 93.14
N ASP A 659 7.95 -41.54 94.29
CA ASP A 659 8.26 -40.15 94.62
C ASP A 659 9.77 -39.94 94.78
N ALA A 660 10.25 -38.71 94.61
CA ALA A 660 11.67 -38.38 94.68
C ALA A 660 12.39 -38.76 96.00
N LYS A 661 11.62 -38.95 97.08
CA LYS A 661 12.11 -39.37 98.40
C LYS A 661 12.34 -40.88 98.52
N GLU A 662 11.73 -41.67 97.64
CA GLU A 662 11.80 -43.13 97.66
C GLU A 662 13.01 -43.59 96.85
N LYS A 663 13.93 -44.31 97.51
CA LYS A 663 15.19 -44.81 96.93
C LYS A 663 15.21 -46.33 96.75
N GLY A 664 14.07 -46.98 96.92
CA GLY A 664 13.94 -48.41 96.74
C GLY A 664 12.51 -48.93 96.92
N LEU A 665 12.29 -50.19 96.55
CA LEU A 665 11.03 -50.92 96.68
C LEU A 665 11.22 -52.43 96.71
N PHE A 666 10.17 -53.15 97.10
CA PHE A 666 10.12 -54.61 97.02
C PHE A 666 9.28 -55.10 95.83
N ASP A 667 9.81 -56.09 95.12
CA ASP A 667 9.05 -57.00 94.25
C ASP A 667 8.55 -58.16 95.10
N ALA A 668 7.24 -58.17 95.36
CA ALA A 668 6.60 -59.13 96.26
C ALA A 668 6.09 -60.41 95.57
N GLU A 669 6.24 -60.51 94.24
CA GLU A 669 5.79 -61.69 93.48
C GLU A 669 6.89 -62.25 92.55
N PRO A 670 8.11 -62.52 93.05
CA PRO A 670 9.14 -63.16 92.25
C PRO A 670 8.90 -64.68 92.15
N LYS A 671 9.13 -65.25 90.97
CA LYS A 671 9.00 -66.70 90.72
C LYS A 671 10.34 -67.40 91.00
N ILE A 672 10.30 -68.53 91.71
CA ILE A 672 11.50 -69.33 92.01
C ILE A 672 12.20 -69.75 90.71
N ASN A 673 13.54 -69.69 90.73
CA ASN A 673 14.43 -70.01 89.62
C ASN A 673 14.22 -69.11 88.39
N THR A 674 13.81 -67.85 88.61
CA THR A 674 13.60 -66.85 87.55
C THR A 674 14.60 -65.71 87.68
N SER A 675 15.19 -65.29 86.57
CA SER A 675 16.06 -64.10 86.54
C SER A 675 15.27 -62.88 86.06
N TYR A 676 15.34 -61.80 86.82
CA TYR A 676 14.69 -60.52 86.54
C TYR A 676 15.72 -59.44 86.24
N GLU A 677 15.41 -58.56 85.30
CA GLU A 677 16.13 -57.31 85.06
C GLU A 677 15.25 -56.13 85.48
N TYR A 678 15.83 -55.22 86.27
CA TYR A 678 15.20 -53.97 86.69
C TYR A 678 15.94 -52.79 86.09
N GLY A 679 15.20 -51.78 85.63
CA GLY A 679 15.75 -50.52 85.15
C GLY A 679 15.22 -49.34 85.95
N VAL A 680 16.04 -48.35 86.27
CA VAL A 680 15.61 -47.13 86.97
C VAL A 680 16.06 -45.89 86.20
N MET A 681 15.16 -44.93 86.08
CA MET A 681 15.39 -43.59 85.53
C MET A 681 14.83 -42.53 86.49
N ALA A 682 15.51 -41.38 86.61
CA ALA A 682 14.97 -40.21 87.29
C ALA A 682 14.34 -39.26 86.28
N VAL A 683 13.23 -38.63 86.69
CA VAL A 683 12.61 -37.50 85.97
C VAL A 683 12.85 -36.24 86.78
N LEU A 684 13.46 -35.21 86.18
CA LEU A 684 13.72 -33.93 86.86
C LEU A 684 12.51 -32.99 86.78
N GLN A 685 12.46 -31.97 87.63
CA GLN A 685 11.43 -30.91 87.57
C GLN A 685 11.40 -30.18 86.22
N SER A 686 12.54 -30.11 85.51
CA SER A 686 12.64 -29.55 84.14
C SER A 686 11.97 -30.41 83.05
N GLY A 687 11.58 -31.65 83.37
CA GLY A 687 11.09 -32.63 82.40
C GLY A 687 12.21 -33.43 81.72
N ALA A 688 13.49 -33.16 82.03
CA ALA A 688 14.61 -33.96 81.57
C ALA A 688 14.65 -35.33 82.27
N TYR A 689 15.15 -36.33 81.56
CA TYR A 689 15.35 -37.69 82.08
C TYR A 689 16.84 -37.95 82.32
N SER A 690 17.17 -38.70 83.38
CA SER A 690 18.49 -39.32 83.49
C SER A 690 18.64 -40.46 82.48
N GLU A 691 19.88 -40.88 82.21
CA GLU A 691 20.12 -42.18 81.59
C GLU A 691 19.52 -43.30 82.46
N MET A 692 19.04 -44.37 81.81
CA MET A 692 18.53 -45.57 82.49
C MET A 692 19.70 -46.41 83.00
N LYS A 693 19.64 -46.79 84.28
CA LYS A 693 20.56 -47.77 84.88
C LYS A 693 19.83 -49.08 85.10
N THR A 694 20.44 -50.22 84.78
CA THR A 694 19.81 -51.55 84.94
C THR A 694 20.60 -52.47 85.87
N VAL A 695 19.91 -53.43 86.48
CA VAL A 695 20.50 -54.49 87.32
C VAL A 695 19.72 -55.80 87.14
N THR A 696 20.43 -56.92 87.15
CA THR A 696 19.84 -58.26 87.02
C THR A 696 20.03 -59.05 88.29
N VAL A 697 18.99 -59.79 88.70
CA VAL A 697 19.01 -60.66 89.90
C VAL A 697 18.26 -61.96 89.61
N LYS A 698 18.77 -63.07 90.14
CA LYS A 698 18.10 -64.37 90.11
C LYS A 698 17.40 -64.62 91.44
N TYR A 699 16.13 -64.95 91.39
CA TYR A 699 15.29 -65.28 92.55
C TYR A 699 14.99 -66.78 92.63
#